data_AF-A0A8H4TWX6-F1
#
_entry.id   AF-A0A8H4TWX6-F1
#
_cell.length_a   1.000
_cell.length_b   1.000
_cell.length_c   1.000
_cell.angle_alpha   90.00
_cell.angle_beta   90.00
_cell.angle_gamma   90.00
#
_symmetry.space_group_name_H-M   'P 1'
#
loop_
_entity.id
_entity.type
_entity.pdbx_description
1 polymer ?
#
loop_
_entity_poly.entity_id
_entity_poly.type
_entity_poly.pdbx_seq_one_letter_code
_entity_poly.pdbx_strand_id
1 'polypeptide(L)'
;MAFLYMPAPLACLNVGLAILALLPTSWAIPSKLTGDACVNVDGAWEITEDCVDPAYSLPVIDSDTHQTIPVPHRRVSGHFEGTSVDFNVYLPEKGWKGRFFQLVYPLQSSTSSEREIGFGAESGGYTVRATGLSTYRGDAAAAKVGMMIARDHYKPKSKKIHGYVYGGSGGSLLTVGAMEHTVDVWSGAVTLIQAVPVSINNWSIRALAGLVLQKKGDAIQDAVSPGGSGDVYKSLNSLERAAFEEATALGVPVKTWEDFADVGASDPLWDAIRTVSAASVKGQDPSYVDDFWNKSGYLGTEKSNLGKIFRSELLDYQTSVDSVKRDGNQSPVELTLNKAPKSSRAYWLDITILSKDGKELATVAAKGEDNSSSKIINLHVDNGADALSLLQEGVKVRVDNRMFLAMHALQRYSLPRREGFYRYDYLRHASGKPLYPQCGVLVAENIARFASGGATHSGKFNGKMIIMDNLMDFDAFPWHADWYKNEVQKAYGVGSDSKIRLHYNENADHYMGSVVSTKGHRLLDFTGLYEQHLRDLSVWCETGNNPTSPTKYSISNAQVQLPATASERKGIQPVVDLTINGSKKAQVKVGATVTFKAHLVSPRDDAKAKHVIQAIGASSVKKGQDFVDKYMADVETKPTLYGSYEELYNDPKIDCIYIGSPHGFHYRDCLAAINAGKNVLCEKAFTINAREAREVFEAAKAKGVYVAEAMWLRHRPLIAEIRKQLYEDKVIGDVTRTTCNFHAHFDLDNLPETSRLKNLELGAGALLDIGVYPLTWAIATLDPSTPAAGGAKAAPQSDIGSEKPKILATQSFKDGVEISTSAILHYPSSGRQGVITATGSSPRGPSHIFGSIEGTDGFIELEGNAPSHPTAFIVYPRWSEGDKPEGKRYEWSLKPRQGFQFEADNTALDLQAGRKESPIMPWSETIHVMEIMDEIRRQGGTKYPQDK
;
A
#
# COMPACT_ATOMS: atom_id res chain seq x y z
N MET A 1 -27.19 -11.01 12.52
CA MET A 1 -26.35 -11.82 13.44
C MET A 1 -24.89 -11.70 13.03
N ALA A 2 -24.17 -10.74 13.65
CA ALA A 2 -22.71 -10.68 13.66
C ALA A 2 -22.29 -11.03 15.09
N PHE A 3 -21.41 -12.02 15.25
CA PHE A 3 -20.99 -12.53 16.56
C PHE A 3 -20.12 -11.50 17.28
N LEU A 4 -20.62 -11.02 18.42
CA LEU A 4 -19.85 -10.41 19.50
C LEU A 4 -18.89 -11.45 20.07
N TYR A 5 -17.58 -11.26 19.88
CA TYR A 5 -16.57 -11.93 20.71
C TYR A 5 -16.33 -11.06 21.96
N MET A 6 -17.10 -11.31 23.01
CA MET A 6 -16.68 -11.03 24.39
C MET A 6 -15.83 -12.21 24.87
N PRO A 7 -14.67 -12.01 25.51
CA PRO A 7 -14.08 -13.07 26.30
C PRO A 7 -14.70 -13.04 27.70
N ALA A 8 -15.34 -14.15 28.10
CA ALA A 8 -15.66 -14.45 29.49
C ALA A 8 -14.37 -14.79 30.27
N PRO A 9 -14.34 -14.58 31.61
CA PRO A 9 -13.13 -14.71 32.40
C PRO A 9 -12.86 -16.19 32.72
N LEU A 10 -11.73 -16.72 32.27
CA LEU A 10 -11.19 -17.98 32.76
C LEU A 10 -10.20 -17.68 33.89
N ALA A 11 -10.69 -17.84 35.12
CA ALA A 11 -9.85 -17.98 36.29
C ALA A 11 -9.16 -19.34 36.24
N CYS A 12 -7.84 -19.35 36.05
CA CYS A 12 -6.98 -20.48 36.38
C CYS A 12 -5.92 -20.02 37.38
N LEU A 13 -6.07 -20.43 38.63
CA LEU A 13 -4.95 -20.53 39.57
C LEU A 13 -3.92 -21.50 38.99
N ASN A 14 -2.68 -21.05 38.85
CA ASN A 14 -1.54 -21.95 38.95
C ASN A 14 -0.39 -21.22 39.64
N VAL A 15 -0.14 -21.65 40.87
CA VAL A 15 1.00 -21.26 41.70
C VAL A 15 2.22 -22.00 41.16
N GLY A 16 3.20 -21.27 40.65
CA GLY A 16 4.49 -21.80 40.24
C GLY A 16 5.58 -20.76 40.49
N LEU A 17 6.29 -20.91 41.61
CA LEU A 17 7.49 -20.13 41.93
C LEU A 17 8.57 -20.35 40.87
N ALA A 18 9.11 -19.26 40.32
CA ALA A 18 10.49 -19.19 39.86
C ALA A 18 11.01 -17.76 40.06
N ILE A 19 11.84 -17.60 41.07
CA ILE A 19 12.63 -16.39 41.34
C ILE A 19 13.87 -16.46 40.44
N LEU A 20 14.03 -15.50 39.53
CA LEU A 20 15.37 -15.09 39.09
C LEU A 20 15.39 -13.56 38.94
N ALA A 21 16.28 -12.94 39.71
CA ALA A 21 16.44 -11.50 39.83
C ALA A 21 17.13 -10.92 38.58
N LEU A 22 16.54 -9.87 38.01
CA LEU A 22 17.24 -8.87 37.22
C LEU A 22 16.78 -7.49 37.69
N LEU A 23 17.73 -6.69 38.16
CA LEU A 23 17.54 -5.31 38.61
C LEU A 23 16.97 -4.47 37.47
N PRO A 24 15.82 -3.78 37.61
CA PRO A 24 15.47 -2.74 36.66
C PRO A 24 16.30 -1.50 37.01
N THR A 25 17.20 -1.10 36.11
CA THR A 25 17.56 0.32 36.02
C THR A 25 16.34 1.05 35.46
N SER A 26 15.34 1.33 36.30
CA SER A 26 14.18 2.11 35.91
C SER A 26 14.57 3.59 35.88
N TRP A 27 14.76 4.12 34.67
CA TRP A 27 14.64 5.54 34.48
C TRP A 27 13.15 5.88 34.60
N ALA A 28 12.80 6.69 35.59
CA ALA A 28 11.42 7.14 35.79
C ALA A 28 11.14 8.28 34.80
N ILE A 29 10.13 8.11 33.94
CA ILE A 29 9.49 9.26 33.29
C ILE A 29 9.11 10.23 34.41
N PRO A 30 9.36 11.54 34.27
CA PRO A 30 8.94 12.50 35.27
C PRO A 30 7.46 12.29 35.60
N SER A 31 7.13 12.20 36.89
CA SER A 31 5.73 12.08 37.34
C SER A 31 4.89 13.29 36.92
N LYS A 32 5.53 14.38 36.51
CA LYS A 32 4.94 15.55 35.87
C LYS A 32 5.81 16.03 34.72
N LEU A 33 5.22 16.16 33.54
CA LEU A 33 5.86 16.75 32.37
C LEU A 33 6.11 18.25 32.61
N THR A 34 7.30 18.72 32.25
CA THR A 34 7.71 20.12 32.42
C THR A 34 7.87 20.79 31.05
N GLY A 35 7.32 22.00 30.90
CA GLY A 35 7.31 22.77 29.65
C GLY A 35 6.23 23.84 29.68
N ASP A 36 6.21 24.69 28.65
CA ASP A 36 5.14 25.69 28.49
C ASP A 36 3.80 25.02 28.24
N ALA A 37 2.69 25.58 28.73
CA ALA A 37 1.37 25.02 28.47
C ALA A 37 1.02 25.14 26.98
N CYS A 38 0.46 24.07 26.39
CA CYS A 38 -0.14 24.17 25.06
C CYS A 38 -1.29 25.19 25.08
N VAL A 39 -1.59 25.81 23.94
CA VAL A 39 -2.57 26.92 23.88
C VAL A 39 -3.85 26.51 23.16
N ASN A 40 -4.99 27.03 23.63
CA ASN A 40 -6.27 26.86 22.93
C ASN A 40 -6.56 28.10 22.08
N VAL A 41 -6.74 27.91 20.78
CA VAL A 41 -7.08 28.95 19.80
C VAL A 41 -8.40 28.58 19.14
N ASP A 42 -9.43 29.40 19.33
CA ASP A 42 -10.77 29.22 18.74
C ASP A 42 -11.40 27.83 18.95
N GLY A 43 -11.10 27.20 20.09
CA GLY A 43 -11.62 25.90 20.48
C GLY A 43 -10.78 24.69 20.03
N ALA A 44 -9.67 24.90 19.32
CA ALA A 44 -8.68 23.87 19.00
C ALA A 44 -7.41 24.05 19.84
N TRP A 45 -6.72 22.97 20.19
CA TRP A 45 -5.48 23.02 20.97
C TRP A 45 -4.26 22.94 20.06
N GLU A 46 -3.46 24.00 20.03
CA GLU A 46 -2.20 24.02 19.30
C GLU A 46 -1.12 23.29 20.12
N ILE A 47 -0.65 22.15 19.62
CA ILE A 47 0.30 21.28 20.32
C ILE A 47 1.63 21.21 19.57
N THR A 48 2.70 21.66 20.20
CA THR A 48 4.07 21.45 19.74
C THR A 48 4.71 20.23 20.41
N GLU A 49 5.87 19.79 19.94
CA GLU A 49 6.67 18.78 20.64
C GLU A 49 7.00 19.19 22.08
N ASP A 50 7.30 20.47 22.32
CA ASP A 50 7.83 20.96 23.61
C ASP A 50 6.77 21.42 24.62
N CYS A 51 5.55 21.79 24.20
CA CYS A 51 4.53 22.24 25.14
C CYS A 51 3.96 21.09 25.99
N VAL A 52 3.22 21.35 27.06
CA VAL A 52 2.54 20.32 27.86
C VAL A 52 1.05 20.60 27.83
N ASP A 53 0.27 19.63 27.38
CA ASP A 53 -1.18 19.71 27.47
C ASP A 53 -1.58 19.57 28.96
N PRO A 54 -2.30 20.54 29.55
CA PRO A 54 -2.64 20.51 30.97
C PRO A 54 -3.38 19.24 31.40
N ALA A 55 -4.23 18.68 30.52
CA ALA A 55 -5.01 17.47 30.82
C ALA A 55 -4.15 16.21 30.82
N TYR A 56 -3.02 16.20 30.12
CA TYR A 56 -2.15 15.04 29.93
C TYR A 56 -0.75 15.26 30.55
N SER A 57 -0.66 16.11 31.57
CA SER A 57 0.61 16.54 32.17
C SER A 57 1.23 15.53 33.16
N LEU A 58 0.51 14.48 33.53
CA LEU A 58 0.89 13.49 34.54
C LEU A 58 0.86 12.06 33.97
N PRO A 59 1.84 11.64 33.15
CA PRO A 59 1.94 10.26 32.69
C PRO A 59 2.41 9.33 33.82
N VAL A 60 1.74 8.19 33.97
CA VAL A 60 2.08 7.10 34.89
C VAL A 60 2.39 5.84 34.09
N ILE A 61 3.51 5.18 34.39
CA ILE A 61 3.86 3.89 33.78
C ILE A 61 3.31 2.76 34.64
N ASP A 62 2.41 1.97 34.06
CA ASP A 62 1.75 0.85 34.72
C ASP A 62 2.54 -0.45 34.59
N SER A 63 3.17 -0.66 33.43
CA SER A 63 3.95 -1.87 33.17
C SER A 63 5.02 -1.64 32.12
N ASP A 64 6.10 -2.42 32.24
CA ASP A 64 7.22 -2.43 31.31
C ASP A 64 7.68 -3.89 31.14
N THR A 65 7.47 -4.44 29.96
CA THR A 65 7.64 -5.87 29.70
C THR A 65 8.41 -6.11 28.41
N HIS A 66 9.11 -7.24 28.32
CA HIS A 66 9.71 -7.70 27.06
C HIS A 66 8.84 -8.81 26.48
N GLN A 67 8.57 -8.73 25.18
CA GLN A 67 7.71 -9.65 24.45
C GLN A 67 8.44 -10.13 23.19
N THR A 68 8.17 -11.36 22.75
CA THR A 68 8.87 -11.98 21.61
C THR A 68 8.03 -12.06 20.34
N ILE A 69 6.72 -11.86 20.44
CA ILE A 69 5.74 -11.96 19.35
C ILE A 69 5.12 -10.57 19.16
N PRO A 70 4.95 -10.05 17.92
CA PRO A 70 5.31 -10.66 16.62
C PRO A 70 6.83 -10.66 16.34
N VAL A 71 7.56 -9.79 17.03
CA VAL A 71 9.03 -9.67 17.02
C VAL A 71 9.50 -9.36 18.44
N PRO A 72 10.78 -9.61 18.79
CA PRO A 72 11.34 -9.12 20.06
C PRO A 72 11.20 -7.61 20.22
N HIS A 73 10.44 -7.19 21.23
CA HIS A 73 10.17 -5.79 21.52
C HIS A 73 9.92 -5.56 23.02
N ARG A 74 10.23 -4.35 23.47
CA ARG A 74 9.84 -3.83 24.79
C ARG A 74 8.47 -3.16 24.68
N ARG A 75 7.53 -3.56 25.51
CA ARG A 75 6.20 -2.94 25.64
C ARG A 75 6.13 -2.14 26.94
N VAL A 76 5.92 -0.84 26.81
CA VAL A 76 5.64 0.06 27.93
C VAL A 76 4.17 0.45 27.88
N SER A 77 3.44 0.16 28.96
CA SER A 77 2.03 0.54 29.12
C SER A 77 1.90 1.58 30.22
N GLY A 78 1.05 2.57 30.01
CA GLY A 78 0.81 3.64 30.98
C GLY A 78 -0.51 4.34 30.77
N HIS A 79 -0.80 5.32 31.61
CA HIS A 79 -1.98 6.18 31.51
C HIS A 79 -1.66 7.62 31.90
N PHE A 80 -2.59 8.54 31.65
CA PHE A 80 -2.51 9.91 32.13
C PHE A 80 -3.44 10.09 33.33
N GLU A 81 -2.86 10.36 34.50
CA GLU A 81 -3.58 10.54 35.77
C GLU A 81 -4.68 11.60 35.65
N GLY A 82 -5.88 11.30 36.15
CA GLY A 82 -7.04 12.19 36.04
C GLY A 82 -7.74 12.15 34.68
N THR A 83 -7.35 11.25 33.78
CA THR A 83 -8.02 11.01 32.49
C THR A 83 -8.33 9.53 32.31
N SER A 84 -9.10 9.20 31.27
CA SER A 84 -9.33 7.80 30.83
C SER A 84 -8.41 7.39 29.66
N VAL A 85 -7.32 8.14 29.41
CA VAL A 85 -6.40 7.84 28.31
C VAL A 85 -5.27 6.95 28.81
N ASP A 86 -5.31 5.71 28.38
CA ASP A 86 -4.21 4.77 28.50
C ASP A 86 -3.43 4.72 27.18
N PHE A 87 -2.15 4.36 27.24
CA PHE A 87 -1.29 4.24 26.08
C PHE A 87 -0.36 3.01 26.19
N ASN A 88 0.07 2.53 25.02
CA ASN A 88 1.10 1.52 24.89
C ASN A 88 2.13 1.96 23.84
N VAL A 89 3.40 1.69 24.14
CA VAL A 89 4.55 1.94 23.26
C VAL A 89 5.28 0.62 23.06
N TYR A 90 5.44 0.21 21.81
CA TYR A 90 6.02 -1.08 21.42
C TYR A 90 7.34 -0.85 20.68
N LEU A 91 8.46 -0.94 21.39
CA LEU A 91 9.80 -0.61 20.92
C LEU A 91 10.54 -1.88 20.45
N PRO A 92 10.76 -2.09 19.14
CA PRO A 92 11.53 -3.23 18.66
C PRO A 92 12.97 -3.20 19.18
N GLU A 93 13.52 -4.34 19.58
CA GLU A 93 14.88 -4.38 20.14
C GLU A 93 15.97 -4.01 19.12
N LYS A 94 15.70 -4.24 17.83
CA LYS A 94 16.63 -4.01 16.72
C LYS A 94 15.94 -3.34 15.54
N GLY A 95 16.73 -2.75 14.64
CA GLY A 95 16.25 -2.23 13.36
C GLY A 95 15.57 -0.86 13.40
N TRP A 96 15.51 -0.20 14.55
CA TRP A 96 14.95 1.15 14.65
C TRP A 96 15.76 2.20 13.85
N LYS A 97 15.05 3.03 13.09
CA LYS A 97 15.58 4.05 12.16
C LYS A 97 15.13 5.47 12.53
N GLY A 98 14.82 5.71 13.80
CA GLY A 98 14.49 7.07 14.28
C GLY A 98 13.05 7.50 14.01
N ARG A 99 12.09 6.56 13.96
CA ARG A 99 10.68 6.86 13.64
C ARG A 99 9.65 6.07 14.45
N PHE A 100 8.38 6.46 14.37
CA PHE A 100 7.24 5.70 14.90
C PHE A 100 5.98 5.82 14.06
N PHE A 101 5.07 4.87 14.25
CA PHE A 101 3.77 4.83 13.58
C PHE A 101 2.65 4.78 14.62
N GLN A 102 1.59 5.55 14.39
CA GLN A 102 0.45 5.67 15.30
C GLN A 102 -0.86 5.64 14.52
N LEU A 103 -1.61 4.56 14.67
CA LEU A 103 -3.00 4.52 14.22
C LEU A 103 -3.85 5.35 15.21
N VAL A 104 -4.81 6.13 14.70
CA VAL A 104 -5.74 6.95 15.48
C VAL A 104 -7.17 6.74 15.00
N TYR A 105 -8.10 6.68 15.95
CA TYR A 105 -9.52 6.43 15.73
C TYR A 105 -10.31 6.79 17.00
N PRO A 106 -11.50 7.42 16.90
CA PRO A 106 -12.21 7.92 18.08
C PRO A 106 -12.59 6.85 19.11
N LEU A 107 -12.78 5.60 18.66
CA LEU A 107 -13.31 4.49 19.46
C LEU A 107 -12.33 3.30 19.60
N GLN A 108 -11.03 3.54 19.46
CA GLN A 108 -10.02 2.48 19.57
C GLN A 108 -9.66 2.14 21.02
N SER A 109 -9.02 0.98 21.21
CA SER A 109 -8.30 0.67 22.45
C SER A 109 -6.84 1.09 22.38
N SER A 110 -6.19 1.17 23.54
CA SER A 110 -4.75 1.43 23.65
C SER A 110 -3.87 0.25 23.24
N THR A 111 -4.41 -0.89 22.81
CA THR A 111 -3.63 -2.09 22.46
C THR A 111 -3.44 -2.21 20.95
N SER A 112 -2.21 -2.44 20.50
CA SER A 112 -1.90 -2.73 19.09
C SER A 112 -2.03 -4.22 18.78
N SER A 113 -2.45 -4.54 17.57
CA SER A 113 -2.38 -5.88 16.99
C SER A 113 -0.94 -6.29 16.69
N GLU A 114 -0.71 -7.60 16.58
CA GLU A 114 0.57 -8.16 16.13
C GLU A 114 0.98 -7.62 14.76
N ARG A 115 0.03 -7.41 13.83
CA ARG A 115 0.34 -6.85 12.51
C ARG A 115 0.88 -5.42 12.60
N GLU A 116 0.28 -4.57 13.43
CA GLU A 116 0.72 -3.18 13.60
C GLU A 116 2.11 -3.10 14.27
N ILE A 117 2.38 -3.96 15.23
CA ILE A 117 3.69 -4.04 15.90
C ILE A 117 4.75 -4.54 14.92
N GLY A 118 4.44 -5.60 14.17
CA GLY A 118 5.33 -6.17 13.14
C GLY A 118 5.62 -5.16 12.03
N PHE A 119 4.59 -4.50 11.50
CA PHE A 119 4.73 -3.44 10.49
C PHE A 119 5.63 -2.31 10.98
N GLY A 120 5.42 -1.83 12.22
CA GLY A 120 6.25 -0.79 12.81
C GLY A 120 7.72 -1.20 12.79
N ALA A 121 8.03 -2.37 13.34
CA ALA A 121 9.39 -2.91 13.41
C ALA A 121 10.03 -3.11 12.03
N GLU A 122 9.33 -3.75 11.09
CA GLU A 122 9.78 -3.97 9.71
C GLU A 122 9.96 -2.67 8.92
N SER A 123 9.28 -1.60 9.33
CA SER A 123 9.40 -0.26 8.75
C SER A 123 10.47 0.60 9.44
N GLY A 124 11.19 0.02 10.40
CA GLY A 124 12.23 0.68 11.20
C GLY A 124 11.68 1.66 12.23
N GLY A 125 10.42 1.50 12.65
CA GLY A 125 9.78 2.33 13.68
C GLY A 125 9.33 1.53 14.90
N TYR A 126 9.00 2.24 15.98
CA TYR A 126 8.19 1.68 17.06
C TYR A 126 6.70 2.00 16.82
N THR A 127 5.81 1.28 17.52
CA THR A 127 4.36 1.50 17.41
C THR A 127 3.84 2.20 18.66
N VAL A 128 2.97 3.20 18.48
CA VAL A 128 2.28 3.90 19.57
C VAL A 128 0.78 3.70 19.41
N ARG A 129 0.10 3.47 20.53
CA ARG A 129 -1.34 3.35 20.58
C ARG A 129 -1.88 3.98 21.85
N ALA A 130 -2.98 4.70 21.76
CA ALA A 130 -3.69 5.26 22.90
C ALA A 130 -5.17 4.87 22.85
N THR A 131 -5.85 4.84 23.99
CA THR A 131 -7.31 4.67 24.02
C THR A 131 -7.95 5.83 23.29
N GLY A 132 -8.92 5.53 22.42
CA GLY A 132 -9.63 6.53 21.64
C GLY A 132 -10.41 7.46 22.56
N LEU A 133 -10.08 8.74 22.51
CA LEU A 133 -10.97 9.83 22.92
C LEU A 133 -11.27 10.68 21.69
N SER A 134 -12.32 11.49 21.78
CA SER A 134 -12.88 12.25 20.65
C SER A 134 -11.96 13.30 20.00
N THR A 135 -10.68 13.44 20.38
CA THR A 135 -9.76 14.45 19.81
C THR A 135 -8.31 13.95 19.73
N TYR A 136 -7.47 14.58 18.88
CA TYR A 136 -6.05 14.24 18.70
C TYR A 136 -5.13 14.50 19.92
N ARG A 137 -5.62 15.16 20.96
CA ARG A 137 -4.79 15.64 22.09
C ARG A 137 -4.17 14.49 22.89
N GLY A 138 -4.97 13.48 23.20
CA GLY A 138 -4.50 12.29 23.92
C GLY A 138 -3.48 11.49 23.08
N ASP A 139 -3.74 11.36 21.78
CA ASP A 139 -2.80 10.74 20.84
C ASP A 139 -1.47 11.51 20.75
N ALA A 140 -1.51 12.85 20.72
CA ALA A 140 -0.32 13.69 20.72
C ALA A 140 0.48 13.55 22.02
N ALA A 141 -0.20 13.49 23.17
CA ALA A 141 0.44 13.26 24.46
C ALA A 141 1.12 11.88 24.51
N ALA A 142 0.44 10.83 24.07
CA ALA A 142 1.00 9.48 23.98
C ALA A 142 2.20 9.40 23.02
N ALA A 143 2.13 10.09 21.87
CA ALA A 143 3.24 10.20 20.92
C ALA A 143 4.49 10.81 21.58
N LYS A 144 4.31 11.90 22.33
CA LYS A 144 5.38 12.61 23.03
C LYS A 144 6.01 11.78 24.14
N VAL A 145 5.19 11.09 24.94
CA VAL A 145 5.68 10.12 25.92
C VAL A 145 6.46 9.00 25.23
N GLY A 146 5.95 8.48 24.12
CA GLY A 146 6.65 7.49 23.30
C GLY A 146 8.02 7.98 22.80
N MET A 147 8.10 9.24 22.33
CA MET A 147 9.37 9.84 21.92
C MET A 147 10.36 9.97 23.09
N MET A 148 9.89 10.32 24.29
CA MET A 148 10.72 10.34 25.51
C MET A 148 11.27 8.95 25.84
N ILE A 149 10.41 7.93 25.84
CA ILE A 149 10.81 6.53 26.09
C ILE A 149 11.80 6.05 25.04
N ALA A 150 11.56 6.34 23.76
CA ALA A 150 12.44 5.93 22.66
C ALA A 150 13.82 6.61 22.73
N ARG A 151 13.89 7.89 23.13
CA ARG A 151 15.17 8.60 23.32
C ARG A 151 16.00 7.96 24.42
N ASP A 152 15.38 7.57 25.53
CA ASP A 152 16.06 6.86 26.63
C ASP A 152 16.49 5.44 26.21
N HIS A 153 15.57 4.69 25.58
CA HIS A 153 15.79 3.31 25.19
C HIS A 153 16.88 3.16 24.11
N TYR A 154 16.82 3.95 23.03
CA TYR A 154 17.73 3.80 21.89
C TYR A 154 18.95 4.73 21.92
N LYS A 155 18.93 5.79 22.74
CA LYS A 155 20.02 6.79 22.85
C LYS A 155 20.49 7.31 21.48
N PRO A 156 19.58 7.80 20.61
CA PRO A 156 19.94 8.20 19.25
C PRO A 156 20.91 9.37 19.22
N LYS A 157 21.79 9.39 18.21
CA LYS A 157 22.72 10.52 17.96
C LYS A 157 21.99 11.83 17.63
N SER A 158 20.84 11.72 16.96
CA SER A 158 19.94 12.84 16.68
C SER A 158 18.79 12.84 17.68
N LYS A 159 18.39 14.02 18.16
CA LYS A 159 17.18 14.15 18.99
C LYS A 159 15.89 13.98 18.18
N LYS A 160 15.95 14.18 16.85
CA LYS A 160 14.76 14.14 15.98
C LYS A 160 14.25 12.70 15.85
N ILE A 161 12.97 12.52 16.14
CA ILE A 161 12.22 11.28 15.87
C ILE A 161 11.07 11.64 14.92
N HIS A 162 10.92 10.87 13.85
CA HIS A 162 9.86 11.10 12.87
C HIS A 162 8.58 10.33 13.24
N GLY A 163 7.50 11.05 13.55
CA GLY A 163 6.17 10.46 13.79
C GLY A 163 5.30 10.38 12.54
N TYR A 164 4.56 9.28 12.38
CA TYR A 164 3.59 9.11 11.30
C TYR A 164 2.23 8.69 11.85
N VAL A 165 1.23 9.57 11.68
CA VAL A 165 -0.15 9.34 12.14
C VAL A 165 -1.03 8.85 11.00
N TYR A 166 -1.93 7.91 11.27
CA TYR A 166 -2.87 7.43 10.25
C TYR A 166 -4.19 6.99 10.85
N GLY A 167 -5.26 7.02 10.06
CA GLY A 167 -6.60 6.64 10.54
C GLY A 167 -7.65 6.59 9.44
N GLY A 168 -8.55 5.61 9.55
CA GLY A 168 -9.69 5.37 8.66
C GLY A 168 -10.94 6.14 9.07
N SER A 169 -11.74 6.67 8.14
CA SER A 169 -13.11 7.15 8.42
C SER A 169 -13.15 8.20 9.55
N GLY A 170 -13.76 7.94 10.71
CA GLY A 170 -13.67 8.83 11.89
C GLY A 170 -12.24 9.13 12.35
N GLY A 171 -11.32 8.16 12.20
CA GLY A 171 -9.88 8.36 12.43
C GLY A 171 -9.21 9.30 11.42
N SER A 172 -9.76 9.43 10.20
CA SER A 172 -9.27 10.42 9.24
C SER A 172 -9.60 11.86 9.68
N LEU A 173 -10.71 12.08 10.40
CA LEU A 173 -11.03 13.38 11.02
C LEU A 173 -10.01 13.73 12.11
N LEU A 174 -9.67 12.77 12.98
CA LEU A 174 -8.60 12.94 13.96
C LEU A 174 -7.27 13.22 13.29
N THR A 175 -6.94 12.48 12.24
CA THR A 175 -5.69 12.62 11.49
C THR A 175 -5.57 14.01 10.86
N VAL A 176 -6.65 14.53 10.25
CA VAL A 176 -6.69 15.90 9.75
C VAL A 176 -6.48 16.89 10.89
N GLY A 177 -7.22 16.76 12.00
CA GLY A 177 -7.05 17.65 13.15
C GLY A 177 -5.67 17.62 13.77
N ALA A 178 -5.07 16.44 13.89
CA ALA A 178 -3.69 16.27 14.31
C ALA A 178 -2.73 17.05 13.40
N MET A 179 -2.88 16.96 12.08
CA MET A 179 -1.99 17.68 11.16
C MET A 179 -2.29 19.18 11.06
N GLU A 180 -3.53 19.63 11.24
CA GLU A 180 -3.89 21.07 11.25
C GLU A 180 -3.35 21.77 12.52
N HIS A 181 -3.36 21.10 13.68
CA HIS A 181 -3.13 21.72 14.99
C HIS A 181 -1.93 21.19 15.78
N THR A 182 -1.07 20.38 15.16
CA THR A 182 0.19 19.97 15.81
C THR A 182 1.42 20.31 14.97
N VAL A 183 2.51 20.65 15.66
CA VAL A 183 3.80 20.99 15.07
C VAL A 183 4.87 20.08 15.67
N ASP A 184 5.64 19.43 14.81
CA ASP A 184 6.75 18.52 15.16
C ASP A 184 6.40 17.28 16.00
N VAL A 185 5.12 17.04 16.32
CA VAL A 185 4.66 15.77 16.91
C VAL A 185 4.65 14.65 15.86
N TRP A 186 4.09 14.92 14.69
CA TRP A 186 4.13 14.02 13.52
C TRP A 186 4.73 14.74 12.32
N SER A 187 5.62 14.05 11.61
CA SER A 187 6.24 14.53 10.37
C SER A 187 5.30 14.42 9.17
N GLY A 188 4.34 13.51 9.20
CA GLY A 188 3.33 13.37 8.16
C GLY A 188 2.20 12.43 8.54
N ALA A 189 1.19 12.38 7.68
CA ALA A 189 0.00 11.57 7.88
C ALA A 189 -0.43 10.73 6.68
N VAL A 190 -1.11 9.62 6.96
CA VAL A 190 -1.93 8.91 5.96
C VAL A 190 -3.39 8.94 6.39
N THR A 191 -4.25 9.64 5.64
CA THR A 191 -5.70 9.50 5.85
C THR A 191 -6.19 8.33 5.02
N LEU A 192 -6.89 7.41 5.66
CA LEU A 192 -7.56 6.29 5.01
C LEU A 192 -9.04 6.63 4.96
N ILE A 193 -9.69 6.48 3.80
CA ILE A 193 -11.13 6.68 3.69
C ILE A 193 -11.52 8.09 4.19
N GLN A 194 -11.26 9.10 3.37
CA GLN A 194 -11.28 10.50 3.81
C GLN A 194 -12.70 10.93 4.19
N ALA A 195 -12.90 11.21 5.47
CA ALA A 195 -14.09 11.89 5.96
C ALA A 195 -13.91 13.41 5.90
N VAL A 196 -15.01 14.11 5.74
CA VAL A 196 -15.12 15.57 5.61
C VAL A 196 -16.32 16.06 6.45
N PRO A 197 -16.51 17.37 6.67
CA PRO A 197 -17.53 17.88 7.58
C PRO A 197 -18.97 17.41 7.33
N VAL A 198 -19.29 16.98 6.09
CA VAL A 198 -20.63 16.51 5.71
C VAL A 198 -20.79 14.98 5.76
N SER A 199 -19.74 14.20 6.01
CA SER A 199 -19.76 12.74 5.82
C SER A 199 -20.79 12.01 6.67
N ILE A 200 -21.19 12.54 7.81
CA ILE A 200 -22.25 11.93 8.65
C ILE A 200 -23.62 11.91 7.95
N ASN A 201 -23.87 12.81 7.00
CA ASN A 201 -25.10 12.82 6.21
C ASN A 201 -25.18 11.63 5.22
N ASN A 202 -24.06 10.92 4.96
CA ASN A 202 -24.01 9.77 4.06
C ASN A 202 -25.04 8.70 4.42
N TRP A 203 -25.23 8.45 5.72
CA TRP A 203 -26.21 7.48 6.19
C TRP A 203 -27.65 7.87 5.84
N SER A 204 -28.02 9.15 5.98
CA SER A 204 -29.35 9.62 5.60
C SER A 204 -29.58 9.57 4.08
N ILE A 205 -28.55 9.84 3.28
CA ILE A 205 -28.59 9.71 1.81
C ILE A 205 -28.91 8.26 1.42
N ARG A 206 -28.18 7.31 2.01
CA ARG A 206 -28.39 5.86 1.80
C ARG A 206 -29.75 5.38 2.29
N ALA A 207 -30.14 5.81 3.49
CA ALA A 207 -31.42 5.48 4.10
C ALA A 207 -32.59 5.92 3.20
N LEU A 208 -32.57 7.15 2.68
CA LEU A 208 -33.63 7.65 1.78
C LEU A 208 -33.77 6.76 0.55
N ALA A 209 -32.64 6.46 -0.09
CA ALA A 209 -32.60 5.63 -1.29
C ALA A 209 -33.13 4.22 -0.99
N GLY A 210 -32.65 3.60 0.09
CA GLY A 210 -33.11 2.29 0.55
C GLY A 210 -34.61 2.24 0.82
N LEU A 211 -35.17 3.25 1.49
CA LEU A 211 -36.61 3.35 1.79
C LEU A 211 -37.47 3.34 0.53
N VAL A 212 -37.04 4.05 -0.52
CA VAL A 212 -37.76 4.15 -1.79
C VAL A 212 -37.52 2.91 -2.67
N LEU A 213 -36.29 2.41 -2.70
CA LEU A 213 -35.85 1.38 -3.65
C LEU A 213 -35.98 -0.05 -3.14
N GLN A 214 -36.36 -0.28 -1.88
CA GLN A 214 -36.35 -1.62 -1.26
C GLN A 214 -37.00 -2.72 -2.12
N LYS A 215 -38.13 -2.42 -2.78
CA LYS A 215 -38.85 -3.38 -3.64
C LYS A 215 -38.18 -3.66 -4.99
N LYS A 216 -37.10 -2.93 -5.30
CA LYS A 216 -36.31 -3.02 -6.54
C LYS A 216 -34.89 -3.53 -6.28
N GLY A 217 -34.55 -3.87 -5.03
CA GLY A 217 -33.21 -4.33 -4.64
C GLY A 217 -32.65 -5.42 -5.55
N ASP A 218 -33.38 -6.51 -5.73
CA ASP A 218 -32.97 -7.64 -6.60
C ASP A 218 -32.70 -7.20 -8.04
N ALA A 219 -33.55 -6.33 -8.60
CA ALA A 219 -33.41 -5.86 -9.98
C ALA A 219 -32.22 -4.89 -10.15
N ILE A 220 -31.93 -4.09 -9.12
CA ILE A 220 -30.76 -3.20 -9.09
C ILE A 220 -29.49 -4.05 -8.96
N GLN A 221 -29.47 -5.03 -8.05
CA GLN A 221 -28.35 -5.95 -7.86
C GLN A 221 -28.04 -6.71 -9.14
N ASP A 222 -29.04 -7.28 -9.80
CA ASP A 222 -28.87 -7.98 -11.09
C ASP A 222 -28.30 -7.05 -12.18
N ALA A 223 -28.75 -5.80 -12.22
CA ALA A 223 -28.26 -4.83 -13.20
C ALA A 223 -26.78 -4.45 -13.00
N VAL A 224 -26.30 -4.33 -11.77
CA VAL A 224 -24.92 -3.90 -11.46
C VAL A 224 -23.92 -5.05 -11.29
N SER A 225 -24.41 -6.28 -11.04
CA SER A 225 -23.56 -7.45 -10.86
C SER A 225 -22.69 -7.75 -12.10
N PRO A 226 -21.51 -8.37 -11.95
CA PRO A 226 -20.70 -8.81 -13.08
C PRO A 226 -21.49 -9.64 -14.09
N GLY A 227 -21.59 -9.16 -15.34
CA GLY A 227 -22.35 -9.80 -16.41
C GLY A 227 -23.82 -9.36 -16.52
N GLY A 228 -24.29 -8.50 -15.61
CA GLY A 228 -25.57 -7.82 -15.64
C GLY A 228 -25.73 -6.81 -16.78
N SER A 229 -26.89 -6.17 -16.85
CA SER A 229 -27.23 -5.26 -17.96
C SER A 229 -26.46 -3.95 -17.95
N GLY A 230 -26.00 -3.49 -16.78
CA GLY A 230 -25.48 -2.15 -16.54
C GLY A 230 -26.54 -1.05 -16.51
N ASP A 231 -27.81 -1.35 -16.79
CA ASP A 231 -28.91 -0.38 -16.81
C ASP A 231 -29.80 -0.55 -15.56
N VAL A 232 -29.44 0.18 -14.52
CA VAL A 232 -30.18 0.24 -13.25
C VAL A 232 -31.54 0.93 -13.35
N TYR A 233 -31.77 1.74 -14.39
CA TYR A 233 -32.97 2.57 -14.51
C TYR A 233 -34.15 1.84 -15.15
N LYS A 234 -33.89 0.77 -15.89
CA LYS A 234 -34.90 0.01 -16.65
C LYS A 234 -36.11 -0.43 -15.81
N SER A 235 -35.90 -0.76 -14.54
CA SER A 235 -36.95 -1.30 -13.66
C SER A 235 -37.59 -0.24 -12.75
N LEU A 236 -37.10 1.01 -12.79
CA LEU A 236 -37.45 2.08 -11.87
C LEU A 236 -38.53 2.99 -12.46
N ASN A 237 -39.55 3.31 -11.67
CA ASN A 237 -40.49 4.38 -11.98
C ASN A 237 -39.86 5.77 -11.71
N SER A 238 -40.57 6.85 -12.03
CA SER A 238 -40.03 8.22 -11.91
C SER A 238 -39.58 8.60 -10.49
N LEU A 239 -40.27 8.12 -9.44
CA LEU A 239 -39.89 8.39 -8.05
C LEU A 239 -38.66 7.57 -7.64
N GLU A 240 -38.66 6.28 -7.97
CA GLU A 240 -37.54 5.37 -7.72
C GLU A 240 -36.27 5.86 -8.44
N ARG A 241 -36.40 6.29 -9.70
CA ARG A 241 -35.33 6.89 -10.48
C ARG A 241 -34.78 8.14 -9.82
N ALA A 242 -35.63 9.07 -9.38
CA ALA A 242 -35.19 10.29 -8.71
C ALA A 242 -34.45 10.02 -7.38
N ALA A 243 -34.88 9.00 -6.63
CA ALA A 243 -34.20 8.60 -5.39
C ALA A 243 -32.82 7.98 -5.66
N PHE A 244 -32.70 7.14 -6.69
CA PHE A 244 -31.42 6.58 -7.12
C PHE A 244 -30.48 7.68 -7.64
N GLU A 245 -30.99 8.59 -8.48
CA GLU A 245 -30.24 9.72 -9.02
C GLU A 245 -29.74 10.66 -7.91
N GLU A 246 -30.55 10.96 -6.89
CA GLU A 246 -30.12 11.76 -5.73
C GLU A 246 -29.00 11.07 -4.95
N ALA A 247 -29.14 9.78 -4.67
CA ALA A 247 -28.10 9.02 -3.96
C ALA A 247 -26.77 9.03 -4.71
N THR A 248 -26.81 8.76 -6.02
CA THR A 248 -25.61 8.77 -6.87
C THR A 248 -25.02 10.18 -7.03
N ALA A 249 -25.84 11.20 -7.23
CA ALA A 249 -25.38 12.58 -7.39
C ALA A 249 -24.71 13.14 -6.13
N LEU A 250 -25.14 12.67 -4.95
CA LEU A 250 -24.53 13.02 -3.66
C LEU A 250 -23.32 12.17 -3.29
N GLY A 251 -23.13 11.00 -3.94
CA GLY A 251 -21.86 10.27 -3.88
C GLY A 251 -21.93 8.77 -3.61
N VAL A 252 -23.12 8.17 -3.44
CA VAL A 252 -23.22 6.71 -3.29
C VAL A 252 -22.70 6.03 -4.56
N PRO A 253 -21.65 5.18 -4.48
CA PRO A 253 -21.10 4.58 -5.69
C PRO A 253 -22.10 3.63 -6.37
N VAL A 254 -22.23 3.71 -7.69
CA VAL A 254 -23.21 2.87 -8.41
C VAL A 254 -22.92 1.36 -8.24
N LYS A 255 -21.63 0.98 -8.22
CA LYS A 255 -21.22 -0.42 -8.11
C LYS A 255 -21.55 -1.04 -6.75
N THR A 256 -21.67 -0.24 -5.68
CA THR A 256 -21.90 -0.80 -4.33
C THR A 256 -23.30 -1.38 -4.18
N TRP A 257 -24.25 -0.97 -5.03
CA TRP A 257 -25.60 -1.53 -5.06
C TRP A 257 -25.67 -3.01 -5.45
N GLU A 258 -24.53 -3.65 -5.76
CA GLU A 258 -24.40 -5.12 -5.83
C GLU A 258 -24.74 -5.77 -4.48
N ASP A 259 -24.61 -5.02 -3.37
CA ASP A 259 -25.15 -5.36 -2.06
C ASP A 259 -26.22 -4.35 -1.61
N PHE A 260 -27.44 -4.48 -2.15
CA PHE A 260 -28.50 -3.53 -1.84
C PHE A 260 -28.80 -3.45 -0.34
N ALA A 261 -28.81 -4.60 0.34
CA ALA A 261 -29.09 -4.67 1.77
C ALA A 261 -28.05 -3.88 2.57
N ASP A 262 -26.76 -4.10 2.32
CA ASP A 262 -25.68 -3.41 3.05
C ASP A 262 -25.67 -1.90 2.77
N VAL A 263 -25.97 -1.50 1.52
CA VAL A 263 -26.03 -0.08 1.15
C VAL A 263 -27.23 0.63 1.77
N GLY A 264 -28.46 0.11 1.64
CA GLY A 264 -29.66 0.92 1.92
C GLY A 264 -30.61 0.35 2.99
N ALA A 265 -30.40 -0.87 3.47
CA ALA A 265 -31.40 -1.57 4.26
C ALA A 265 -30.78 -2.56 5.29
N SER A 266 -29.76 -2.12 6.02
CA SER A 266 -29.02 -2.96 6.98
C SER A 266 -29.12 -2.47 8.42
N ASP A 267 -29.07 -3.41 9.38
CA ASP A 267 -29.04 -3.09 10.80
C ASP A 267 -27.86 -2.17 11.19
N PRO A 268 -26.62 -2.37 10.68
CA PRO A 268 -25.51 -1.43 10.92
C PRO A 268 -25.81 0.01 10.50
N LEU A 269 -26.50 0.22 9.36
CA LEU A 269 -26.90 1.56 8.93
C LEU A 269 -27.90 2.18 9.93
N TRP A 270 -28.89 1.40 10.38
CA TRP A 270 -29.89 1.86 11.33
C TRP A 270 -29.29 2.19 12.70
N ASP A 271 -28.38 1.36 13.20
CA ASP A 271 -27.68 1.61 14.45
C ASP A 271 -26.77 2.83 14.36
N ALA A 272 -26.06 3.04 13.25
CA ALA A 272 -25.24 4.24 13.05
C ALA A 272 -26.09 5.52 13.06
N ILE A 273 -27.22 5.53 12.33
CA ILE A 273 -28.15 6.68 12.34
C ILE A 273 -28.70 6.92 13.74
N ARG A 274 -29.13 5.87 14.45
CA ARG A 274 -29.76 5.98 15.78
C ARG A 274 -28.79 6.46 16.85
N THR A 275 -27.61 5.83 16.94
CA THR A 275 -26.66 6.04 18.04
C THR A 275 -25.78 7.27 17.84
N VAL A 276 -25.57 7.72 16.59
CA VAL A 276 -24.70 8.86 16.29
C VAL A 276 -25.50 10.06 15.82
N SER A 277 -26.11 10.00 14.64
CA SER A 277 -26.75 11.16 14.02
C SER A 277 -27.99 11.61 14.80
N ALA A 278 -28.86 10.67 15.16
CA ALA A 278 -30.10 10.95 15.85
C ALA A 278 -29.89 11.35 17.31
N ALA A 279 -28.99 10.67 18.02
CA ALA A 279 -28.58 11.08 19.37
C ALA A 279 -28.06 12.53 19.38
N SER A 280 -27.24 12.89 18.38
CA SER A 280 -26.72 14.25 18.24
C SER A 280 -27.79 15.26 17.86
N VAL A 281 -28.76 14.91 17.00
CA VAL A 281 -29.91 15.76 16.68
C VAL A 281 -30.76 15.99 17.93
N LYS A 282 -31.09 14.96 18.71
CA LYS A 282 -31.87 15.10 19.96
C LYS A 282 -31.20 16.07 20.93
N GLY A 283 -29.86 16.08 21.01
CA GLY A 283 -29.12 16.97 21.89
C GLY A 283 -28.90 18.40 21.35
N GLN A 284 -28.71 18.55 20.04
CA GLN A 284 -28.26 19.82 19.44
C GLN A 284 -29.35 20.56 18.65
N ASP A 285 -30.32 19.84 18.08
CA ASP A 285 -31.48 20.39 17.38
C ASP A 285 -32.76 19.60 17.74
N PRO A 286 -33.24 19.72 19.00
CA PRO A 286 -34.41 18.99 19.46
C PRO A 286 -35.69 19.35 18.69
N SER A 287 -35.70 20.48 17.96
CA SER A 287 -36.85 20.93 17.17
C SER A 287 -37.03 20.19 15.84
N TYR A 288 -35.97 19.56 15.32
CA TYR A 288 -35.95 18.99 13.97
C TYR A 288 -37.09 18.01 13.69
N VAL A 289 -37.36 17.09 14.61
CA VAL A 289 -38.38 16.05 14.40
C VAL A 289 -39.77 16.66 14.34
N ASP A 290 -40.06 17.59 15.23
CA ASP A 290 -41.36 18.26 15.24
C ASP A 290 -41.52 19.18 14.03
N ASP A 291 -40.47 19.87 13.62
CA ASP A 291 -40.44 20.65 12.39
C ASP A 291 -40.70 19.77 11.16
N PHE A 292 -40.05 18.61 11.09
CA PHE A 292 -40.21 17.65 10.00
C PHE A 292 -41.66 17.22 9.81
N TRP A 293 -42.39 17.00 10.91
CA TRP A 293 -43.76 16.52 10.88
C TRP A 293 -44.81 17.64 10.82
N ASN A 294 -44.46 18.89 11.16
CA ASN A 294 -45.44 19.97 11.30
C ASN A 294 -45.20 21.21 10.43
N LYS A 295 -43.98 21.50 9.99
CA LYS A 295 -43.68 22.68 9.16
C LYS A 295 -43.84 22.39 7.66
N SER A 296 -44.30 23.40 6.91
CA SER A 296 -44.43 23.32 5.45
C SER A 296 -43.06 23.15 4.77
N GLY A 297 -43.00 22.36 3.70
CA GLY A 297 -41.79 22.09 2.92
C GLY A 297 -40.95 20.90 3.40
N TYR A 298 -41.25 20.34 4.58
CA TYR A 298 -40.68 19.06 5.02
C TYR A 298 -41.50 17.88 4.49
N LEU A 299 -40.84 16.75 4.22
CA LEU A 299 -41.47 15.54 3.66
C LEU A 299 -42.63 15.01 4.52
N GLY A 300 -42.61 15.22 5.84
CA GLY A 300 -43.73 14.87 6.72
C GLY A 300 -45.03 15.57 6.33
N THR A 301 -44.97 16.83 5.88
CA THR A 301 -46.14 17.64 5.51
C THR A 301 -46.33 17.80 3.99
N GLU A 302 -45.29 17.56 3.19
CA GLU A 302 -45.29 17.83 1.76
C GLU A 302 -46.30 16.93 1.01
N LYS A 303 -47.09 17.54 0.11
CA LYS A 303 -48.05 16.82 -0.75
C LYS A 303 -47.38 16.26 -2.01
N SER A 304 -46.27 15.55 -1.85
CA SER A 304 -45.54 14.84 -2.91
C SER A 304 -45.73 13.32 -2.82
N ASN A 305 -45.39 12.60 -3.90
CA ASN A 305 -45.39 11.12 -3.88
C ASN A 305 -44.42 10.56 -2.83
N LEU A 306 -43.26 11.21 -2.65
CA LEU A 306 -42.30 10.84 -1.62
C LEU A 306 -42.85 11.12 -0.22
N GLY A 307 -43.40 12.32 0.03
CA GLY A 307 -44.02 12.65 1.32
C GLY A 307 -45.18 11.72 1.68
N LYS A 308 -45.91 11.19 0.68
CA LYS A 308 -46.93 10.16 0.89
C LYS A 308 -46.34 8.85 1.46
N ILE A 309 -45.17 8.42 1.02
CA ILE A 309 -44.47 7.24 1.57
C ILE A 309 -44.17 7.45 3.05
N PHE A 310 -43.61 8.60 3.42
CA PHE A 310 -43.29 8.90 4.82
C PHE A 310 -44.53 8.89 5.71
N ARG A 311 -45.62 9.51 5.28
CA ARG A 311 -46.88 9.50 6.04
C ARG A 311 -47.54 8.13 6.11
N SER A 312 -47.38 7.28 5.08
CA SER A 312 -47.94 5.92 5.12
C SER A 312 -47.16 4.96 6.01
N GLU A 313 -45.86 5.21 6.21
CA GLU A 313 -44.99 4.41 7.07
C GLU A 313 -44.95 4.91 8.53
N LEU A 314 -45.56 6.06 8.83
CA LEU A 314 -45.60 6.62 10.17
C LEU A 314 -46.38 5.71 11.12
N LEU A 315 -45.69 5.27 12.17
CA LEU A 315 -46.26 4.68 13.36
C LEU A 315 -46.30 5.78 14.43
N ASP A 316 -47.48 6.02 14.99
CA ASP A 316 -47.67 6.87 16.16
C ASP A 316 -49.01 6.49 16.82
N TYR A 317 -48.95 5.63 17.84
CA TYR A 317 -50.15 5.15 18.52
C TYR A 317 -49.87 4.75 19.96
N GLN A 318 -50.90 4.79 20.80
CA GLN A 318 -50.85 4.25 22.17
C GLN A 318 -51.32 2.80 22.21
N THR A 319 -50.68 2.01 23.07
CA THR A 319 -51.01 0.61 23.39
C THR A 319 -50.61 0.30 24.84
N SER A 320 -50.86 -0.91 25.32
CA SER A 320 -50.28 -1.44 26.56
C SER A 320 -49.26 -2.54 26.29
N VAL A 321 -48.39 -2.78 27.27
CA VAL A 321 -47.50 -3.95 27.32
C VAL A 321 -48.29 -5.15 27.85
N ASP A 322 -48.40 -6.22 27.06
CA ASP A 322 -49.04 -7.49 27.45
C ASP A 322 -48.10 -8.35 28.30
N SER A 323 -46.82 -8.46 27.92
CA SER A 323 -45.81 -9.21 28.68
C SER A 323 -44.39 -8.62 28.52
N VAL A 324 -43.52 -8.86 29.51
CA VAL A 324 -42.12 -8.43 29.53
C VAL A 324 -41.20 -9.63 29.71
N LYS A 325 -40.32 -9.90 28.75
CA LYS A 325 -39.27 -10.90 28.87
C LYS A 325 -37.99 -10.24 29.38
N ARG A 326 -37.36 -10.89 30.35
CA ARG A 326 -36.17 -10.41 31.05
C ARG A 326 -34.99 -11.37 30.84
N ASP A 327 -33.78 -10.83 30.85
CA ASP A 327 -32.54 -11.60 30.80
C ASP A 327 -32.16 -12.21 32.18
N GLY A 328 -30.99 -12.85 32.25
CA GLY A 328 -30.47 -13.44 33.49
C GLY A 328 -30.22 -12.43 34.62
N ASN A 329 -30.09 -11.14 34.29
CA ASN A 329 -29.92 -10.04 35.24
C ASN A 329 -31.26 -9.35 35.58
N GLN A 330 -32.40 -9.96 35.22
CA GLN A 330 -33.74 -9.40 35.38
C GLN A 330 -33.99 -8.08 34.62
N SER A 331 -33.14 -7.75 33.64
CA SER A 331 -33.33 -6.57 32.80
C SER A 331 -34.28 -6.90 31.64
N PRO A 332 -35.28 -6.04 31.33
CA PRO A 332 -36.14 -6.22 30.15
C PRO A 332 -35.31 -6.27 28.86
N VAL A 333 -35.61 -7.25 28.01
CA VAL A 333 -34.96 -7.40 26.69
C VAL A 333 -35.95 -7.48 25.54
N GLU A 334 -37.22 -7.81 25.82
CA GLU A 334 -38.25 -7.99 24.80
C GLU A 334 -39.63 -7.71 25.42
N LEU A 335 -40.52 -7.06 24.66
CA LEU A 335 -41.89 -6.76 25.05
C LEU A 335 -42.87 -7.40 24.08
N THR A 336 -43.99 -7.92 24.60
CA THR A 336 -45.18 -8.20 23.78
C THR A 336 -46.17 -7.06 23.97
N LEU A 337 -46.58 -6.41 22.88
CA LEU A 337 -47.54 -5.30 22.90
C LEU A 337 -48.97 -5.79 22.65
N ASN A 338 -49.96 -5.11 23.25
CA ASN A 338 -51.37 -5.39 22.97
C ASN A 338 -51.74 -5.20 21.49
N LYS A 339 -51.15 -4.18 20.86
CA LYS A 339 -51.32 -3.84 19.45
C LYS A 339 -49.97 -3.84 18.73
N ALA A 340 -49.86 -4.70 17.72
CA ALA A 340 -48.70 -4.83 16.85
C ALA A 340 -48.39 -3.53 16.07
N PRO A 341 -47.10 -3.17 15.89
CA PRO A 341 -46.69 -2.12 14.97
C PRO A 341 -46.96 -2.57 13.53
N LYS A 342 -47.95 -1.95 12.89
CA LYS A 342 -48.37 -2.29 11.52
C LYS A 342 -47.45 -1.69 10.45
N SER A 343 -46.17 -2.04 10.47
CA SER A 343 -45.21 -1.73 9.41
C SER A 343 -44.27 -2.92 9.21
N SER A 344 -43.89 -3.18 7.96
CA SER A 344 -42.81 -4.13 7.65
C SER A 344 -41.42 -3.51 7.80
N ARG A 345 -41.32 -2.30 8.36
CA ARG A 345 -40.12 -1.48 8.47
C ARG A 345 -39.93 -0.97 9.91
N ALA A 346 -40.22 -1.82 10.89
CA ALA A 346 -40.09 -1.52 12.31
C ALA A 346 -38.64 -1.65 12.81
N TYR A 347 -37.66 -1.15 12.05
CA TYR A 347 -36.24 -1.32 12.33
C TYR A 347 -35.76 -0.54 13.56
N TRP A 348 -36.42 0.59 13.84
CA TRP A 348 -36.20 1.40 15.03
C TRP A 348 -37.52 2.08 15.42
N LEU A 349 -37.94 1.82 16.66
CA LEU A 349 -39.10 2.37 17.34
C LEU A 349 -38.65 3.08 18.62
N ASP A 350 -39.25 4.23 18.90
CA ASP A 350 -39.20 4.87 20.21
C ASP A 350 -40.46 4.45 20.98
N ILE A 351 -40.26 3.85 22.17
CA ILE A 351 -41.33 3.37 23.06
C ILE A 351 -41.37 4.30 24.27
N THR A 352 -42.31 5.24 24.26
CA THR A 352 -42.49 6.21 25.34
C THR A 352 -43.43 5.64 26.40
N ILE A 353 -42.92 5.50 27.62
CA ILE A 353 -43.64 4.98 28.78
C ILE A 353 -44.53 6.07 29.36
N LEU A 354 -45.80 5.77 29.59
CA LEU A 354 -46.81 6.74 30.05
C LEU A 354 -47.24 6.46 31.49
N SER A 355 -47.42 7.53 32.27
CA SER A 355 -48.05 7.47 33.59
C SER A 355 -49.55 7.16 33.46
N LYS A 356 -50.21 6.84 34.59
CA LYS A 356 -51.67 6.66 34.63
C LYS A 356 -52.43 7.88 34.11
N ASP A 357 -51.89 9.07 34.33
CA ASP A 357 -52.45 10.35 33.90
C ASP A 357 -52.02 10.75 32.47
N GLY A 358 -51.29 9.87 31.76
CA GLY A 358 -50.86 10.08 30.38
C GLY A 358 -49.61 10.94 30.21
N LYS A 359 -48.84 11.20 31.27
CA LYS A 359 -47.57 11.93 31.18
C LYS A 359 -46.45 11.02 30.70
N GLU A 360 -45.55 11.52 29.86
CA GLU A 360 -44.35 10.80 29.42
C GLU A 360 -43.37 10.67 30.59
N LEU A 361 -42.91 9.44 30.87
CA LEU A 361 -42.02 9.11 31.98
C LEU A 361 -40.59 8.87 31.51
N ALA A 362 -40.42 8.04 30.47
CA ALA A 362 -39.15 7.71 29.86
C ALA A 362 -39.38 7.17 28.44
N THR A 363 -38.35 7.15 27.61
CA THR A 363 -38.40 6.53 26.27
C THR A 363 -37.31 5.47 26.17
N VAL A 364 -37.66 4.31 25.61
CA VAL A 364 -36.70 3.25 25.29
C VAL A 364 -36.70 2.98 23.78
N ALA A 365 -35.52 2.69 23.22
CA ALA A 365 -35.36 2.30 21.83
C ALA A 365 -35.64 0.79 21.67
N ALA A 366 -36.40 0.42 20.64
CA ALA A 366 -36.73 -0.95 20.32
C ALA A 366 -36.73 -1.22 18.81
N LYS A 367 -36.72 -2.49 18.42
CA LYS A 367 -36.90 -2.99 17.05
C LYS A 367 -38.03 -4.00 17.02
N GLY A 368 -38.96 -3.85 16.09
CA GLY A 368 -40.00 -4.85 15.80
C GLY A 368 -39.45 -6.02 14.98
N GLU A 369 -40.19 -7.13 14.96
CA GLU A 369 -39.88 -8.22 14.02
C GLU A 369 -40.18 -7.80 12.57
N ASP A 370 -39.55 -8.47 11.60
CA ASP A 370 -39.78 -8.30 10.16
C ASP A 370 -41.15 -8.88 9.71
N ASN A 371 -42.20 -8.59 10.50
CA ASN A 371 -43.56 -9.00 10.29
C ASN A 371 -44.51 -7.97 10.93
N SER A 372 -45.26 -7.26 10.08
CA SER A 372 -46.22 -6.22 10.48
C SER A 372 -47.40 -6.69 11.37
N SER A 373 -47.56 -8.00 11.59
CA SER A 373 -48.56 -8.56 12.51
C SER A 373 -47.98 -8.99 13.86
N SER A 374 -46.66 -9.02 14.01
CA SER A 374 -46.02 -9.41 15.26
C SER A 374 -46.25 -8.37 16.34
N LYS A 375 -46.57 -8.86 17.54
CA LYS A 375 -46.68 -8.04 18.76
C LYS A 375 -45.34 -7.93 19.49
N ILE A 376 -44.34 -8.66 19.05
CA ILE A 376 -43.04 -8.77 19.72
C ILE A 376 -42.15 -7.61 19.27
N ILE A 377 -41.55 -6.93 20.24
CA ILE A 377 -40.50 -5.95 20.03
C ILE A 377 -39.29 -6.27 20.90
N ASN A 378 -38.11 -6.17 20.32
CA ASN A 378 -36.84 -6.40 20.98
C ASN A 378 -36.27 -5.05 21.44
N LEU A 379 -35.89 -4.94 22.70
CA LEU A 379 -35.28 -3.72 23.23
C LEU A 379 -33.82 -3.65 22.80
N HIS A 380 -33.37 -2.47 22.39
CA HIS A 380 -31.94 -2.28 22.13
C HIS A 380 -31.15 -2.34 23.45
N VAL A 381 -29.90 -2.80 23.36
CA VAL A 381 -29.02 -3.01 24.52
C VAL A 381 -28.51 -1.71 25.15
N ASP A 382 -28.59 -0.59 24.43
CA ASP A 382 -28.10 0.73 24.85
C ASP A 382 -29.16 1.57 25.60
N ASN A 383 -30.26 0.94 26.04
CA ASN A 383 -31.27 1.60 26.89
C ASN A 383 -30.76 1.78 28.33
N GLY A 384 -31.06 2.93 28.93
CA GLY A 384 -30.71 3.22 30.32
C GLY A 384 -31.50 2.34 31.32
N ALA A 385 -30.81 1.86 32.36
CA ALA A 385 -31.40 0.99 33.38
C ALA A 385 -32.64 1.60 34.06
N ASP A 386 -32.62 2.91 34.33
CA ASP A 386 -33.74 3.63 34.95
C ASP A 386 -35.00 3.59 34.07
N ALA A 387 -34.84 3.81 32.76
CA ALA A 387 -35.94 3.75 31.80
C ALA A 387 -36.47 2.31 31.66
N LEU A 388 -35.58 1.33 31.63
CA LEU A 388 -35.96 -0.10 31.57
C LEU A 388 -36.72 -0.54 32.82
N SER A 389 -36.38 -0.02 34.01
CA SER A 389 -37.05 -0.38 35.27
C SER A 389 -38.55 -0.06 35.31
N LEU A 390 -38.98 0.90 34.48
CA LEU A 390 -40.38 1.33 34.35
C LEU A 390 -41.24 0.40 33.49
N LEU A 391 -40.64 -0.56 32.78
CA LEU A 391 -41.36 -1.50 31.92
C LEU A 391 -41.93 -2.66 32.73
N GLN A 392 -43.25 -2.74 32.78
CA GLN A 392 -44.02 -3.79 33.45
C GLN A 392 -45.29 -4.11 32.64
N GLU A 393 -45.89 -5.27 32.93
CA GLU A 393 -47.15 -5.67 32.31
C GLU A 393 -48.26 -4.66 32.63
N GLY A 394 -49.12 -4.38 31.64
CA GLY A 394 -50.24 -3.44 31.75
C GLY A 394 -49.86 -1.96 31.64
N VAL A 395 -48.57 -1.61 31.62
CA VAL A 395 -48.13 -0.21 31.44
C VAL A 395 -48.55 0.30 30.06
N LYS A 396 -49.07 1.53 30.01
CA LYS A 396 -49.39 2.22 28.75
C LYS A 396 -48.12 2.79 28.14
N VAL A 397 -47.99 2.59 26.83
CA VAL A 397 -46.86 3.10 26.04
C VAL A 397 -47.38 3.77 24.77
N ARG A 398 -46.68 4.81 24.32
CA ARG A 398 -46.78 5.33 22.95
C ARG A 398 -45.65 4.72 22.13
N VAL A 399 -45.99 4.16 20.98
CA VAL A 399 -45.05 3.54 20.05
C VAL A 399 -45.01 4.39 18.79
N ASP A 400 -43.83 4.90 18.46
CA ASP A 400 -43.64 5.68 17.25
C ASP A 400 -42.30 5.43 16.54
N ASN A 401 -42.23 5.83 15.28
CA ASN A 401 -41.01 5.81 14.46
C ASN A 401 -40.72 7.20 13.85
N ARG A 402 -41.18 8.28 14.51
CA ARG A 402 -41.10 9.65 13.99
C ARG A 402 -39.67 10.07 13.72
N MET A 403 -38.77 9.76 14.66
CA MET A 403 -37.34 10.05 14.55
C MET A 403 -36.70 9.23 13.43
N PHE A 404 -36.94 7.92 13.39
CA PHE A 404 -36.42 7.02 12.35
C PHE A 404 -36.72 7.54 10.95
N LEU A 405 -37.97 7.88 10.67
CA LEU A 405 -38.38 8.43 9.38
C LEU A 405 -37.77 9.81 9.13
N ALA A 406 -37.83 10.75 10.08
CA ALA A 406 -37.25 12.09 9.89
C ALA A 406 -35.75 12.04 9.54
N MET A 407 -35.01 11.09 10.11
CA MET A 407 -33.58 10.92 9.85
C MET A 407 -33.24 10.40 8.44
N HIS A 408 -34.20 9.82 7.72
CA HIS A 408 -34.00 9.42 6.32
C HIS A 408 -33.79 10.61 5.38
N ALA A 409 -34.17 11.82 5.78
CA ALA A 409 -34.13 12.98 4.90
C ALA A 409 -33.27 14.13 5.44
N LEU A 410 -32.51 13.90 6.52
CA LEU A 410 -31.74 14.96 7.18
C LEU A 410 -30.83 15.72 6.21
N GLN A 411 -30.19 15.02 5.27
CA GLN A 411 -29.29 15.59 4.25
C GLN A 411 -29.93 16.72 3.42
N ARG A 412 -31.26 16.69 3.23
CA ARG A 412 -32.00 17.70 2.46
C ARG A 412 -32.15 19.00 3.24
N TYR A 413 -32.16 18.92 4.57
CA TYR A 413 -32.37 20.04 5.48
C TYR A 413 -31.10 20.48 6.20
N SER A 414 -29.96 19.82 5.98
CA SER A 414 -28.67 20.10 6.61
C SER A 414 -27.58 20.45 5.59
N LEU A 415 -27.89 21.30 4.60
CA LEU A 415 -26.91 21.67 3.57
C LEU A 415 -25.73 22.42 4.19
N PRO A 416 -24.48 22.11 3.77
CA PRO A 416 -23.31 22.82 4.25
C PRO A 416 -23.40 24.31 3.91
N ARG A 417 -23.02 25.17 4.86
CA ARG A 417 -23.01 26.63 4.67
C ARG A 417 -21.75 27.12 3.96
N ARG A 418 -20.64 26.42 4.15
CA ARG A 418 -19.36 26.70 3.47
C ARG A 418 -19.48 26.35 1.98
N GLU A 419 -19.00 27.26 1.13
CA GLU A 419 -18.93 27.01 -0.30
C GLU A 419 -17.91 25.91 -0.64
N GLY A 420 -18.10 25.25 -1.80
CA GLY A 420 -17.15 24.27 -2.32
C GLY A 420 -17.53 22.81 -2.07
N PHE A 421 -18.56 22.51 -1.28
CA PHE A 421 -19.17 21.16 -1.22
C PHE A 421 -20.02 20.90 -2.47
N TYR A 422 -19.38 20.84 -3.63
CA TYR A 422 -19.98 20.93 -4.96
C TYR A 422 -20.98 19.81 -5.30
N ARG A 423 -21.04 18.72 -4.53
CA ARG A 423 -22.07 17.68 -4.70
C ARG A 423 -23.40 18.04 -4.05
N TYR A 424 -23.39 18.87 -3.01
CA TYR A 424 -24.61 19.39 -2.41
C TYR A 424 -25.30 20.46 -3.26
N ASP A 425 -24.67 20.94 -4.35
CA ASP A 425 -25.31 21.81 -5.33
C ASP A 425 -26.49 21.12 -6.05
N TYR A 426 -26.51 19.78 -6.06
CA TYR A 426 -27.68 19.00 -6.50
C TYR A 426 -28.95 19.35 -5.71
N LEU A 427 -28.80 19.76 -4.44
CA LEU A 427 -29.89 20.13 -3.54
C LEU A 427 -30.11 21.66 -3.49
N ARG A 428 -29.60 22.38 -4.49
CA ARG A 428 -29.78 23.84 -4.63
C ARG A 428 -30.42 24.17 -5.98
N HIS A 429 -31.15 25.28 -6.03
CA HIS A 429 -31.53 25.91 -7.29
C HIS A 429 -30.27 26.47 -7.99
N ALA A 430 -30.38 26.76 -9.29
CA ALA A 430 -29.33 27.44 -10.04
C ALA A 430 -28.90 28.81 -9.44
N SER A 431 -29.72 29.41 -8.57
CA SER A 431 -29.39 30.62 -7.81
C SER A 431 -28.55 30.37 -6.55
N GLY A 432 -28.21 29.11 -6.23
CA GLY A 432 -27.50 28.70 -5.01
C GLY A 432 -28.41 28.53 -3.78
N LYS A 433 -29.69 28.92 -3.86
CA LYS A 433 -30.65 28.76 -2.76
C LYS A 433 -31.01 27.28 -2.54
N PRO A 434 -31.11 26.81 -1.28
CA PRO A 434 -31.58 25.46 -0.97
C PRO A 434 -32.93 25.14 -1.63
N LEU A 435 -33.11 23.91 -2.12
CA LEU A 435 -34.40 23.41 -2.62
C LEU A 435 -35.43 23.20 -1.51
N TYR A 436 -34.96 22.92 -0.30
CA TYR A 436 -35.78 22.55 0.86
C TYR A 436 -35.52 23.50 2.05
N PRO A 437 -36.44 23.58 3.02
CA PRO A 437 -36.19 24.25 4.30
C PRO A 437 -34.87 23.78 4.94
N GLN A 438 -34.24 24.59 5.78
CA GLN A 438 -32.96 24.23 6.40
C GLN A 438 -33.04 24.31 7.91
N CYS A 439 -32.37 23.36 8.57
CA CYS A 439 -32.22 23.33 10.02
C CYS A 439 -31.32 24.46 10.51
N GLY A 440 -31.56 24.90 11.75
CA GLY A 440 -30.74 25.93 12.40
C GLY A 440 -29.33 25.43 12.74
N VAL A 441 -29.17 24.12 12.94
CA VAL A 441 -27.94 23.48 13.40
C VAL A 441 -27.46 22.44 12.38
N LEU A 442 -26.17 22.47 12.05
CA LEU A 442 -25.53 21.51 11.16
C LEU A 442 -24.87 20.41 11.98
N VAL A 443 -25.68 19.45 12.42
CA VAL A 443 -25.26 18.39 13.35
C VAL A 443 -24.08 17.58 12.80
N ALA A 444 -24.08 17.26 11.50
CA ALA A 444 -22.97 16.54 10.85
C ALA A 444 -21.63 17.29 10.98
N GLU A 445 -21.64 18.61 10.74
CA GLU A 445 -20.43 19.45 10.86
C GLU A 445 -19.95 19.53 12.31
N ASN A 446 -20.87 19.64 13.27
CA ASN A 446 -20.53 19.66 14.70
C ASN A 446 -19.90 18.34 15.15
N ILE A 447 -20.42 17.20 14.71
CA ILE A 447 -19.83 15.88 14.98
C ILE A 447 -18.41 15.81 14.39
N ALA A 448 -18.24 16.22 13.13
CA ALA A 448 -16.95 16.19 12.47
C ALA A 448 -15.92 17.12 13.14
N ARG A 449 -16.35 18.34 13.55
CA ARG A 449 -15.52 19.29 14.29
C ARG A 449 -15.13 18.75 15.66
N PHE A 450 -16.06 18.10 16.37
CA PHE A 450 -15.77 17.48 17.65
C PHE A 450 -14.76 16.33 17.50
N ALA A 451 -15.03 15.38 16.60
CA ALA A 451 -14.19 14.22 16.35
C ALA A 451 -12.78 14.58 15.86
N SER A 452 -12.62 15.70 15.16
CA SER A 452 -11.32 16.19 14.71
C SER A 452 -10.60 17.07 15.73
N GLY A 453 -11.16 17.31 16.93
CA GLY A 453 -10.56 18.20 17.92
C GLY A 453 -10.52 19.67 17.51
N GLY A 454 -11.46 20.11 16.68
CA GLY A 454 -11.61 21.50 16.26
C GLY A 454 -11.17 21.80 14.83
N ALA A 455 -10.74 20.79 14.05
CA ALA A 455 -10.24 20.99 12.70
C ALA A 455 -11.27 21.63 11.77
N THR A 456 -10.78 22.54 10.94
CA THR A 456 -11.61 23.29 9.99
C THR A 456 -11.68 22.63 8.62
N HIS A 457 -10.78 21.67 8.34
CA HIS A 457 -10.61 21.08 7.01
C HIS A 457 -10.34 22.19 5.99
N SER A 458 -9.43 23.11 6.34
CA SER A 458 -9.03 24.24 5.49
C SER A 458 -8.04 23.83 4.41
N GLY A 459 -7.46 22.63 4.53
CA GLY A 459 -6.37 22.17 3.70
C GLY A 459 -5.02 22.74 4.10
N LYS A 460 -4.93 23.56 5.16
CA LYS A 460 -3.67 24.03 5.76
C LYS A 460 -3.26 23.09 6.89
N PHE A 461 -2.12 22.43 6.73
CA PHE A 461 -1.63 21.46 7.70
C PHE A 461 -0.09 21.41 7.75
N ASN A 462 0.45 20.89 8.85
CA ASN A 462 1.89 20.71 9.06
C ASN A 462 2.39 19.40 8.44
N GLY A 463 3.67 19.33 8.07
CA GLY A 463 4.23 18.10 7.46
C GLY A 463 3.71 17.82 6.05
N LYS A 464 3.49 16.52 5.75
CA LYS A 464 3.06 15.98 4.45
C LYS A 464 1.95 14.94 4.63
N MET A 465 1.10 14.76 3.62
CA MET A 465 -0.04 13.85 3.72
C MET A 465 -0.20 12.98 2.47
N ILE A 466 -0.51 11.70 2.65
CA ILE A 466 -1.04 10.83 1.60
C ILE A 466 -2.49 10.50 1.96
N ILE A 467 -3.42 10.76 1.06
CA ILE A 467 -4.82 10.32 1.17
C ILE A 467 -4.95 9.04 0.37
N MET A 468 -5.45 7.99 1.01
CA MET A 468 -5.83 6.74 0.36
C MET A 468 -7.34 6.54 0.51
N ASP A 469 -8.04 6.50 -0.62
CA ASP A 469 -9.50 6.38 -0.65
C ASP A 469 -9.96 5.21 -1.53
N ASN A 470 -11.17 4.70 -1.29
CA ASN A 470 -11.63 3.39 -1.75
C ASN A 470 -12.92 3.55 -2.56
N LEU A 471 -12.96 2.99 -3.78
CA LEU A 471 -14.07 3.25 -4.72
C LEU A 471 -15.34 2.44 -4.49
N MET A 472 -15.30 1.38 -3.66
CA MET A 472 -16.49 0.62 -3.25
C MET A 472 -16.98 1.01 -1.85
N ASP A 473 -16.63 2.21 -1.39
CA ASP A 473 -17.05 2.72 -0.10
C ASP A 473 -18.36 3.53 -0.22
N PHE A 474 -19.41 3.03 0.42
CA PHE A 474 -20.70 3.69 0.54
C PHE A 474 -20.90 4.36 1.91
N ASP A 475 -20.03 4.13 2.88
CA ASP A 475 -20.04 4.81 4.19
C ASP A 475 -19.28 6.15 4.13
N ALA A 476 -18.21 6.22 3.34
CA ALA A 476 -17.48 7.44 3.02
C ALA A 476 -17.33 7.58 1.51
N PHE A 477 -17.85 8.69 0.96
CA PHE A 477 -17.95 8.81 -0.49
C PHE A 477 -16.61 9.21 -1.13
N PRO A 478 -16.19 8.57 -2.23
CA PRO A 478 -14.87 8.79 -2.83
C PRO A 478 -14.55 10.25 -3.21
N TRP A 479 -15.57 11.07 -3.49
CA TRP A 479 -15.38 12.48 -3.84
C TRP A 479 -14.94 13.33 -2.64
N HIS A 480 -15.10 12.85 -1.39
CA HIS A 480 -14.64 13.54 -0.19
C HIS A 480 -13.12 13.76 -0.21
N ALA A 481 -12.36 12.76 -0.66
CA ALA A 481 -10.91 12.87 -0.82
C ALA A 481 -10.51 13.92 -1.87
N ASP A 482 -11.23 13.97 -2.99
CA ASP A 482 -11.04 15.00 -4.02
C ASP A 482 -11.37 16.40 -3.48
N TRP A 483 -12.48 16.53 -2.74
CA TRP A 483 -12.85 17.78 -2.09
C TRP A 483 -11.75 18.28 -1.16
N TYR A 484 -11.23 17.42 -0.28
CA TYR A 484 -10.18 17.83 0.66
C TYR A 484 -8.86 18.16 -0.06
N LYS A 485 -8.49 17.38 -1.09
CA LYS A 485 -7.37 17.73 -1.98
C LYS A 485 -7.55 19.12 -2.62
N ASN A 486 -8.76 19.47 -3.03
CA ASN A 486 -9.05 20.79 -3.58
C ASN A 486 -8.95 21.91 -2.53
N GLU A 487 -9.28 21.65 -1.26
CA GLU A 487 -8.99 22.60 -0.17
C GLU A 487 -7.48 22.79 0.04
N VAL A 488 -6.68 21.72 -0.02
CA VAL A 488 -5.21 21.82 0.00
C VAL A 488 -4.67 22.60 -1.20
N GLN A 489 -5.25 22.39 -2.39
CA GLN A 489 -4.91 23.15 -3.60
C GLN A 489 -5.20 24.64 -3.43
N LYS A 490 -6.35 25.00 -2.84
CA LYS A 490 -6.69 26.39 -2.52
C LYS A 490 -5.72 26.99 -1.49
N ALA A 491 -5.27 26.20 -0.51
CA ALA A 491 -4.36 26.64 0.53
C ALA A 491 -2.91 26.88 0.05
N TYR A 492 -2.38 26.03 -0.84
CA TYR A 492 -0.97 26.04 -1.23
C TYR A 492 -0.69 26.35 -2.71
N GLY A 493 -1.71 26.44 -3.57
CA GLY A 493 -1.54 26.72 -5.00
C GLY A 493 -0.59 25.72 -5.68
N VAL A 494 0.39 26.22 -6.43
CA VAL A 494 1.40 25.38 -7.11
C VAL A 494 2.27 24.55 -6.15
N GLY A 495 2.29 24.88 -4.86
CA GLY A 495 3.03 24.15 -3.83
C GLY A 495 2.31 22.92 -3.27
N SER A 496 1.04 22.70 -3.61
CA SER A 496 0.24 21.58 -3.10
C SER A 496 0.86 20.20 -3.38
N ASP A 497 1.49 20.03 -4.54
CA ASP A 497 2.18 18.79 -4.93
C ASP A 497 3.38 18.46 -4.02
N SER A 498 3.87 19.40 -3.20
CA SER A 498 4.88 19.12 -2.18
C SER A 498 4.29 18.71 -0.82
N LYS A 499 2.96 18.81 -0.68
CA LYS A 499 2.21 18.64 0.58
C LYS A 499 1.32 17.42 0.59
N ILE A 500 0.61 17.13 -0.50
CA ILE A 500 -0.43 16.11 -0.54
C ILE A 500 -0.28 15.13 -1.72
N ARG A 501 -0.64 13.87 -1.51
CA ARG A 501 -0.92 12.89 -2.58
C ARG A 501 -2.31 12.31 -2.38
N LEU A 502 -3.01 12.01 -3.47
CA LEU A 502 -4.30 11.32 -3.45
C LEU A 502 -4.18 10.04 -4.28
N HIS A 503 -4.44 8.90 -3.64
CA HIS A 503 -4.48 7.59 -4.24
C HIS A 503 -5.87 6.97 -4.07
N TYR A 504 -6.39 6.40 -5.16
CA TYR A 504 -7.65 5.67 -5.16
C TYR A 504 -7.42 4.19 -5.39
N ASN A 505 -8.17 3.35 -4.68
CA ASN A 505 -8.16 1.90 -4.85
C ASN A 505 -9.51 1.40 -5.40
N GLU A 506 -9.46 0.58 -6.45
CA GLU A 506 -10.63 -0.20 -6.89
C GLU A 506 -10.86 -1.41 -6.00
N ASN A 507 -12.12 -1.87 -5.95
CA ASN A 507 -12.53 -3.10 -5.30
C ASN A 507 -12.12 -3.18 -3.82
N ALA A 508 -12.16 -2.05 -3.11
CA ALA A 508 -11.96 -1.97 -1.66
C ALA A 508 -13.10 -1.14 -1.06
N ASP A 509 -13.57 -1.52 0.13
CA ASP A 509 -14.67 -0.86 0.83
C ASP A 509 -14.19 -0.08 2.08
N HIS A 510 -15.09 0.17 3.02
CA HIS A 510 -14.84 0.91 4.24
C HIS A 510 -13.97 0.19 5.28
N TYR A 511 -13.92 -1.14 5.27
CA TYR A 511 -13.41 -1.91 6.41
C TYR A 511 -11.91 -2.19 6.29
N MET A 512 -11.15 -1.71 7.27
CA MET A 512 -9.72 -2.02 7.38
C MET A 512 -9.51 -3.49 7.83
N GLY A 513 -8.55 -4.18 7.20
CA GLY A 513 -8.19 -5.56 7.53
C GLY A 513 -8.76 -6.59 6.57
N SER A 514 -8.80 -7.85 7.02
CA SER A 514 -9.22 -8.99 6.20
C SER A 514 -10.66 -8.84 5.71
N VAL A 515 -10.85 -9.03 4.40
CA VAL A 515 -12.18 -9.09 3.79
C VAL A 515 -12.91 -10.34 4.27
N VAL A 516 -14.14 -10.16 4.76
CA VAL A 516 -15.01 -11.29 5.12
C VAL A 516 -15.29 -12.17 3.90
N SER A 517 -15.28 -13.50 4.07
CA SER A 517 -15.33 -14.46 2.96
C SER A 517 -16.53 -14.25 2.02
N THR A 518 -17.67 -13.81 2.54
CA THR A 518 -18.88 -13.51 1.77
C THR A 518 -18.72 -12.31 0.83
N LYS A 519 -17.77 -11.40 1.08
CA LYS A 519 -17.43 -10.27 0.21
C LYS A 519 -16.15 -10.48 -0.61
N GLY A 520 -15.41 -11.56 -0.37
CA GLY A 520 -14.12 -11.86 -1.01
C GLY A 520 -14.16 -12.06 -2.53
N HIS A 521 -15.35 -12.23 -3.12
CA HIS A 521 -15.52 -12.29 -4.57
C HIS A 521 -15.52 -10.91 -5.26
N ARG A 522 -15.60 -9.81 -4.50
CA ARG A 522 -15.69 -8.44 -5.03
C ARG A 522 -14.82 -7.40 -4.32
N LEU A 523 -14.32 -7.69 -3.12
CA LEU A 523 -13.46 -6.80 -2.34
C LEU A 523 -12.05 -7.35 -2.12
N LEU A 524 -11.11 -6.43 -1.92
CA LEU A 524 -9.70 -6.64 -1.65
C LEU A 524 -9.35 -6.12 -0.25
N ASP A 525 -8.50 -6.87 0.45
CA ASP A 525 -7.83 -6.36 1.65
C ASP A 525 -6.81 -5.30 1.22
N PHE A 526 -7.04 -4.07 1.66
CA PHE A 526 -6.21 -2.92 1.31
C PHE A 526 -5.12 -2.60 2.36
N THR A 527 -4.93 -3.49 3.35
CA THR A 527 -3.96 -3.28 4.44
C THR A 527 -2.54 -3.08 3.93
N GLY A 528 -2.11 -3.94 3.00
CA GLY A 528 -0.79 -3.82 2.38
C GLY A 528 -0.59 -2.52 1.59
N LEU A 529 -1.67 -1.92 1.08
CA LEU A 529 -1.60 -0.65 0.34
C LEU A 529 -1.31 0.51 1.27
N TYR A 530 -2.00 0.63 2.41
CA TYR A 530 -1.70 1.72 3.35
C TYR A 530 -0.38 1.52 4.10
N GLU A 531 0.03 0.27 4.36
CA GLU A 531 1.36 -0.04 4.91
C GLU A 531 2.46 0.45 3.96
N GLN A 532 2.27 0.27 2.65
CA GLN A 532 3.17 0.83 1.65
C GLN A 532 3.14 2.37 1.64
N HIS A 533 1.96 3.00 1.71
CA HIS A 533 1.85 4.47 1.80
C HIS A 533 2.56 5.04 3.02
N LEU A 534 2.51 4.37 4.18
CA LEU A 534 3.24 4.78 5.37
C LEU A 534 4.75 4.73 5.17
N ARG A 535 5.27 3.69 4.51
CA ARG A 535 6.69 3.60 4.13
C ARG A 535 7.07 4.71 3.15
N ASP A 536 6.25 4.94 2.14
CA ASP A 536 6.45 5.98 1.13
C ASP A 536 6.46 7.39 1.74
N LEU A 537 5.49 7.66 2.61
CA LEU A 537 5.40 8.89 3.38
C LEU A 537 6.65 9.08 4.25
N SER A 538 7.16 8.01 4.87
CA SER A 538 8.37 8.11 5.70
C SER A 538 9.58 8.54 4.88
N VAL A 539 9.78 7.94 3.70
CA VAL A 539 10.84 8.36 2.78
C VAL A 539 10.65 9.80 2.34
N TRP A 540 9.41 10.20 2.04
CA TRP A 540 9.11 11.56 1.58
C TRP A 540 9.39 12.61 2.67
N CYS A 541 8.96 12.37 3.90
CA CYS A 541 9.19 13.27 5.02
C CYS A 541 10.67 13.36 5.42
N GLU A 542 11.40 12.25 5.37
CA GLU A 542 12.79 12.18 5.85
C GLU A 542 13.81 12.67 4.83
N THR A 543 13.58 12.40 3.54
CA THR A 543 14.57 12.67 2.48
C THR A 543 14.16 13.81 1.55
N GLY A 544 12.88 14.21 1.56
CA GLY A 544 12.32 15.10 0.55
C GLY A 544 12.00 14.42 -0.78
N ASN A 545 12.55 13.22 -1.04
CA ASN A 545 12.32 12.47 -2.28
C ASN A 545 10.93 11.82 -2.25
N ASN A 546 10.17 12.04 -3.31
CA ASN A 546 8.82 11.52 -3.43
C ASN A 546 8.83 10.16 -4.16
N PRO A 547 8.43 9.06 -3.51
CA PRO A 547 8.54 7.74 -4.12
C PRO A 547 7.39 7.39 -5.09
N THR A 548 6.21 8.03 -5.02
CA THR A 548 5.03 7.60 -5.79
C THR A 548 4.23 8.74 -6.44
N SER A 549 3.70 8.46 -7.63
CA SER A 549 2.86 9.40 -8.39
C SER A 549 1.39 9.31 -7.96
N PRO A 550 0.67 10.45 -7.83
CA PRO A 550 -0.75 10.43 -7.49
C PRO A 550 -1.57 9.67 -8.54
N THR A 551 -2.67 9.04 -8.11
CA THR A 551 -3.59 8.37 -9.03
C THR A 551 -4.20 9.42 -9.96
N LYS A 552 -4.17 9.17 -11.27
CA LYS A 552 -4.96 9.94 -12.23
C LYS A 552 -6.41 9.47 -12.17
N TYR A 553 -7.33 10.41 -12.15
CA TYR A 553 -8.76 10.15 -12.12
C TYR A 553 -9.53 11.30 -12.77
N SER A 554 -10.79 11.04 -13.07
CA SER A 554 -11.79 12.07 -13.37
C SER A 554 -13.02 11.86 -12.48
N ILE A 555 -13.87 12.88 -12.33
CA ILE A 555 -15.12 12.74 -11.58
C ILE A 555 -16.29 13.15 -12.46
N SER A 556 -17.27 12.25 -12.60
CA SER A 556 -18.53 12.49 -13.30
C SER A 556 -19.69 12.06 -12.43
N ASN A 557 -20.66 12.95 -12.20
CA ASN A 557 -21.81 12.72 -11.32
C ASN A 557 -21.45 12.13 -9.94
N ALA A 558 -20.45 12.73 -9.28
CA ALA A 558 -19.85 12.26 -8.01
C ALA A 558 -19.17 10.89 -8.05
N GLN A 559 -19.07 10.25 -9.21
CA GLN A 559 -18.37 8.98 -9.39
C GLN A 559 -16.93 9.24 -9.82
N VAL A 560 -15.99 8.74 -9.03
CA VAL A 560 -14.56 8.74 -9.39
C VAL A 560 -14.31 7.66 -10.45
N GLN A 561 -13.70 8.04 -11.55
CA GLN A 561 -13.37 7.16 -12.67
C GLN A 561 -11.85 7.09 -12.84
N LEU A 562 -11.32 5.87 -12.80
CA LEU A 562 -9.89 5.62 -12.99
C LEU A 562 -9.61 5.22 -14.45
N PRO A 563 -8.44 5.59 -15.00
CA PRO A 563 -7.96 5.03 -16.26
C PRO A 563 -7.88 3.51 -16.23
N ALA A 564 -8.11 2.89 -17.39
CA ALA A 564 -8.14 1.44 -17.53
C ALA A 564 -6.76 0.81 -17.43
N THR A 565 -5.68 1.54 -17.74
CA THR A 565 -4.31 1.00 -17.76
C THR A 565 -3.49 1.50 -16.57
N ALA A 566 -2.57 0.66 -16.06
CA ALA A 566 -1.68 1.03 -14.95
C ALA A 566 -0.78 2.23 -15.30
N SER A 567 -0.33 2.32 -16.55
CA SER A 567 0.56 3.39 -17.03
C SER A 567 -0.11 4.76 -17.01
N GLU A 568 -1.41 4.83 -17.32
CA GLU A 568 -2.23 6.05 -17.24
C GLU A 568 -2.71 6.31 -15.82
N ARG A 569 -3.15 5.27 -15.10
CA ARG A 569 -3.71 5.36 -13.75
C ARG A 569 -2.70 5.86 -12.72
N LYS A 570 -1.43 5.48 -12.83
CA LYS A 570 -0.42 5.74 -11.78
C LYS A 570 -0.86 5.17 -10.42
N GLY A 571 -0.31 5.67 -9.32
CA GLY A 571 -0.51 5.12 -7.99
C GLY A 571 0.19 3.77 -7.81
N ILE A 572 -0.12 3.08 -6.70
CA ILE A 572 0.56 1.83 -6.33
C ILE A 572 -0.29 0.57 -6.54
N GLN A 573 -1.60 0.71 -6.76
CA GLN A 573 -2.47 -0.45 -6.97
C GLN A 573 -2.24 -1.03 -8.38
N PRO A 574 -1.89 -2.32 -8.51
CA PRO A 574 -1.80 -2.96 -9.81
C PRO A 574 -3.15 -2.98 -10.53
N VAL A 575 -3.12 -2.90 -11.85
CA VAL A 575 -4.29 -3.13 -12.70
C VAL A 575 -4.34 -4.59 -13.09
N VAL A 576 -5.51 -5.20 -12.93
CA VAL A 576 -5.76 -6.61 -13.25
C VAL A 576 -6.82 -6.70 -14.33
N ASP A 577 -6.45 -7.28 -15.47
CA ASP A 577 -7.38 -7.66 -16.53
C ASP A 577 -7.58 -9.17 -16.49
N LEU A 578 -8.82 -9.61 -16.25
CA LEU A 578 -9.19 -11.03 -16.25
C LEU A 578 -10.02 -11.34 -17.51
N THR A 579 -9.63 -12.37 -18.25
CA THR A 579 -10.37 -12.90 -19.40
C THR A 579 -10.74 -14.36 -19.18
N ILE A 580 -11.87 -14.76 -19.75
CA ILE A 580 -12.37 -16.13 -19.83
C ILE A 580 -12.47 -16.54 -21.30
N ASN A 581 -11.74 -17.58 -21.70
CA ASN A 581 -11.60 -18.00 -23.10
C ASN A 581 -11.22 -16.83 -24.05
N GLY A 582 -10.34 -15.94 -23.58
CA GLY A 582 -9.88 -14.77 -24.33
C GLY A 582 -10.87 -13.59 -24.40
N SER A 583 -12.02 -13.67 -23.71
CA SER A 583 -13.08 -12.65 -23.72
C SER A 583 -13.44 -12.19 -22.30
N LYS A 584 -14.18 -11.07 -22.13
CA LYS A 584 -14.72 -10.67 -20.81
C LYS A 584 -15.91 -11.52 -20.33
N LYS A 585 -16.53 -12.26 -21.25
CA LYS A 585 -17.68 -13.13 -21.01
C LYS A 585 -17.57 -14.38 -21.89
N ALA A 586 -17.93 -15.54 -21.36
CA ALA A 586 -18.05 -16.77 -22.13
C ALA A 586 -19.41 -17.43 -21.85
N GLN A 587 -20.02 -18.00 -22.90
CA GLN A 587 -21.15 -18.91 -22.77
C GLN A 587 -20.65 -20.31 -23.06
N VAL A 588 -20.83 -21.23 -22.12
CA VAL A 588 -20.33 -22.60 -22.24
C VAL A 588 -21.41 -23.60 -21.81
N LYS A 589 -21.32 -24.82 -22.35
CA LYS A 589 -22.17 -25.94 -21.89
C LYS A 589 -21.76 -26.35 -20.48
N VAL A 590 -22.72 -26.80 -19.67
CA VAL A 590 -22.44 -27.36 -18.34
C VAL A 590 -21.41 -28.50 -18.48
N GLY A 591 -20.37 -28.45 -17.65
CA GLY A 591 -19.25 -29.41 -17.68
C GLY A 591 -18.14 -29.10 -18.69
N ALA A 592 -18.27 -28.06 -19.52
CA ALA A 592 -17.19 -27.63 -20.41
C ALA A 592 -16.09 -26.89 -19.65
N THR A 593 -14.84 -27.14 -20.02
CA THR A 593 -13.67 -26.41 -19.48
C THR A 593 -13.69 -24.96 -19.95
N VAL A 594 -13.41 -24.05 -19.03
CA VAL A 594 -13.14 -22.64 -19.30
C VAL A 594 -11.73 -22.29 -18.84
N THR A 595 -11.05 -21.42 -19.57
CA THR A 595 -9.72 -20.95 -19.24
C THR A 595 -9.79 -19.51 -18.78
N PHE A 596 -9.35 -19.26 -17.55
CA PHE A 596 -9.13 -17.92 -17.02
C PHE A 596 -7.69 -17.49 -17.28
N LYS A 597 -7.50 -16.28 -17.82
CA LYS A 597 -6.18 -15.65 -17.96
C LYS A 597 -6.23 -14.28 -17.29
N ALA A 598 -5.39 -14.10 -16.27
CA ALA A 598 -5.18 -12.82 -15.60
C ALA A 598 -3.91 -12.16 -16.15
N HIS A 599 -4.02 -10.89 -16.50
CA HIS A 599 -2.91 -10.02 -16.86
C HIS A 599 -2.77 -8.95 -15.78
N LEU A 600 -1.64 -8.96 -15.07
CA LEU A 600 -1.37 -8.05 -13.95
C LEU A 600 -0.27 -7.07 -14.34
N VAL A 601 -0.58 -5.78 -14.34
CA VAL A 601 0.38 -4.71 -14.61
C VAL A 601 0.51 -3.83 -13.39
N SER A 602 1.74 -3.69 -12.89
CA SER A 602 2.08 -2.72 -11.85
C SER A 602 2.76 -1.51 -12.49
N PRO A 603 2.43 -0.27 -12.06
CA PRO A 603 3.25 0.89 -12.37
C PRO A 603 4.70 0.67 -11.91
N ARG A 604 5.65 1.17 -12.71
CA ARG A 604 7.08 1.25 -12.36
C ARG A 604 7.44 2.72 -12.24
N ASP A 605 7.20 3.27 -11.05
CA ASP A 605 7.35 4.71 -10.80
C ASP A 605 8.82 5.18 -10.85
N ASP A 606 9.78 4.27 -10.69
CA ASP A 606 11.22 4.56 -10.82
C ASP A 606 11.75 4.50 -12.26
N ALA A 607 10.90 4.17 -13.25
CA ALA A 607 11.29 4.08 -14.66
C ALA A 607 11.96 5.37 -15.15
N LYS A 608 13.16 5.27 -15.72
CA LYS A 608 13.91 6.44 -16.23
C LYS A 608 13.63 6.74 -17.71
N ALA A 609 13.13 5.76 -18.46
CA ALA A 609 12.81 5.89 -19.87
C ALA A 609 11.56 5.08 -20.26
N LYS A 610 10.92 5.49 -21.35
CA LYS A 610 9.87 4.71 -22.03
C LYS A 610 10.50 3.92 -23.16
N HIS A 611 10.49 2.60 -23.05
CA HIS A 611 11.02 1.69 -24.06
C HIS A 611 9.93 1.25 -25.03
N VAL A 612 10.22 1.25 -26.33
CA VAL A 612 9.31 0.76 -27.38
C VAL A 612 10.01 -0.36 -28.14
N ILE A 613 9.44 -1.57 -28.10
CA ILE A 613 9.91 -2.67 -28.94
C ILE A 613 9.31 -2.44 -30.33
N GLN A 614 10.02 -1.71 -31.17
CA GLN A 614 9.57 -1.32 -32.51
C GLN A 614 9.53 -2.51 -33.49
N ALA A 615 10.52 -3.41 -33.41
CA ALA A 615 10.64 -4.52 -34.33
C ALA A 615 11.34 -5.73 -33.69
N ILE A 616 11.11 -6.91 -34.27
CA ILE A 616 11.78 -8.17 -33.93
C ILE A 616 12.29 -8.80 -35.22
N GLY A 617 13.59 -9.05 -35.28
CA GLY A 617 14.20 -9.88 -36.32
C GLY A 617 14.32 -11.33 -35.83
N ALA A 618 13.97 -12.29 -36.68
CA ALA A 618 14.15 -13.71 -36.43
C ALA A 618 14.65 -14.41 -37.69
N SER A 619 15.07 -15.68 -37.58
CA SER A 619 15.46 -16.50 -38.75
C SER A 619 14.29 -16.87 -39.68
N SER A 620 13.07 -16.50 -39.31
CA SER A 620 11.91 -16.47 -40.19
C SER A 620 10.81 -15.61 -39.56
N VAL A 621 9.95 -15.00 -40.40
CA VAL A 621 8.77 -14.25 -39.92
C VAL A 621 7.91 -15.12 -39.01
N LYS A 622 7.77 -16.41 -39.33
CA LYS A 622 7.01 -17.36 -38.52
C LYS A 622 7.55 -17.47 -37.09
N LYS A 623 8.87 -17.60 -36.90
CA LYS A 623 9.46 -17.65 -35.55
C LYS A 623 9.23 -16.35 -34.78
N GLY A 624 9.32 -15.21 -35.47
CA GLY A 624 8.98 -13.90 -34.89
C GLY A 624 7.52 -13.84 -34.43
N GLN A 625 6.60 -14.35 -35.26
CA GLN A 625 5.18 -14.40 -34.94
C GLN A 625 4.92 -15.32 -33.74
N ASP A 626 5.48 -16.53 -33.76
CA ASP A 626 5.35 -17.50 -32.67
C ASP A 626 5.89 -16.90 -31.34
N PHE A 627 6.94 -16.07 -31.39
CA PHE A 627 7.46 -15.34 -30.22
C PHE A 627 6.50 -14.25 -29.74
N VAL A 628 5.99 -13.41 -30.64
CA VAL A 628 5.03 -12.34 -30.29
C VAL A 628 3.75 -12.92 -29.70
N ASP A 629 3.21 -13.98 -30.29
CA ASP A 629 2.00 -14.64 -29.81
C ASP A 629 2.20 -15.24 -28.41
N LYS A 630 3.38 -15.76 -28.13
CA LYS A 630 3.69 -16.40 -26.85
C LYS A 630 4.02 -15.40 -25.73
N TYR A 631 4.80 -14.36 -26.04
CA TYR A 631 5.41 -13.49 -25.02
C TYR A 631 4.94 -12.04 -25.07
N MET A 632 4.30 -11.61 -26.15
CA MET A 632 3.90 -10.22 -26.38
C MET A 632 2.43 -10.09 -26.80
N ALA A 633 1.60 -11.10 -26.55
CA ALA A 633 0.17 -11.10 -26.89
C ALA A 633 -0.59 -9.88 -26.31
N ASP A 634 -0.14 -9.39 -25.15
CA ASP A 634 -0.82 -8.35 -24.39
C ASP A 634 -0.14 -6.96 -24.52
N VAL A 635 0.91 -6.84 -25.35
CA VAL A 635 1.54 -5.54 -25.67
C VAL A 635 0.65 -4.78 -26.66
N GLU A 636 0.30 -3.53 -26.34
CA GLU A 636 -0.64 -2.67 -27.09
C GLU A 636 -0.20 -2.45 -28.55
N THR A 637 1.08 -2.13 -28.76
CA THR A 637 1.65 -1.97 -30.09
C THR A 637 2.46 -3.21 -30.45
N LYS A 638 2.05 -3.92 -31.50
CA LYS A 638 2.80 -5.08 -31.99
C LYS A 638 4.05 -4.63 -32.76
N PRO A 639 5.21 -5.28 -32.53
CA PRO A 639 6.42 -4.97 -33.28
C PRO A 639 6.30 -5.40 -34.74
N THR A 640 7.00 -4.71 -35.63
CA THR A 640 7.23 -5.19 -36.99
C THR A 640 8.10 -6.45 -36.96
N LEU A 641 7.71 -7.47 -37.72
CA LEU A 641 8.43 -8.74 -37.78
C LEU A 641 9.28 -8.82 -39.05
N TYR A 642 10.58 -9.05 -38.88
CA TYR A 642 11.51 -9.25 -39.98
C TYR A 642 11.98 -10.71 -40.02
N GLY A 643 12.01 -11.28 -41.23
CA GLY A 643 12.47 -12.65 -41.48
C GLY A 643 13.98 -12.79 -41.62
N SER A 644 14.69 -11.66 -41.63
CA SER A 644 16.14 -11.57 -41.63
C SER A 644 16.61 -10.45 -40.69
N TYR A 645 17.83 -10.56 -40.19
CA TYR A 645 18.44 -9.51 -39.36
C TYR A 645 18.86 -8.29 -40.17
N GLU A 646 19.19 -8.46 -41.46
CA GLU A 646 19.54 -7.35 -42.34
C GLU A 646 18.38 -6.36 -42.54
N GLU A 647 17.16 -6.86 -42.73
CA GLU A 647 15.97 -6.01 -42.79
C GLU A 647 15.75 -5.24 -41.48
N LEU A 648 15.96 -5.91 -40.33
CA LEU A 648 15.88 -5.27 -39.02
C LEU A 648 16.93 -4.15 -38.89
N TYR A 649 18.19 -4.41 -39.24
CA TYR A 649 19.27 -3.43 -39.10
C TYR A 649 19.07 -2.21 -39.99
N ASN A 650 18.41 -2.36 -41.15
CA ASN A 650 18.15 -1.27 -42.08
C ASN A 650 16.87 -0.48 -41.79
N ASP A 651 16.06 -0.85 -40.81
CA ASP A 651 14.83 -0.12 -40.47
C ASP A 651 15.16 1.26 -39.85
N PRO A 652 14.83 2.39 -40.50
CA PRO A 652 15.18 3.72 -40.01
C PRO A 652 14.45 4.11 -38.72
N LYS A 653 13.40 3.38 -38.31
CA LYS A 653 12.64 3.65 -37.08
C LYS A 653 13.27 3.08 -35.82
N ILE A 654 14.36 2.30 -35.96
CA ILE A 654 15.03 1.65 -34.82
C ILE A 654 16.22 2.48 -34.35
N ASP A 655 16.18 2.93 -33.10
CA ASP A 655 17.25 3.69 -32.47
C ASP A 655 18.42 2.82 -31.98
N CYS A 656 18.12 1.63 -31.47
CA CYS A 656 19.09 0.72 -30.88
C CYS A 656 18.68 -0.75 -31.11
N ILE A 657 19.66 -1.61 -31.39
CA ILE A 657 19.50 -3.05 -31.59
C ILE A 657 19.97 -3.76 -30.33
N TYR A 658 19.09 -4.56 -29.73
CA TYR A 658 19.48 -5.54 -28.71
C TYR A 658 19.84 -6.86 -29.38
N ILE A 659 21.07 -7.33 -29.19
CA ILE A 659 21.58 -8.59 -29.78
C ILE A 659 21.56 -9.67 -28.71
N GLY A 660 20.61 -10.61 -28.81
CA GLY A 660 20.45 -11.77 -27.93
C GLY A 660 20.68 -13.12 -28.62
N SER A 661 21.47 -13.14 -29.69
CA SER A 661 21.89 -14.37 -30.38
C SER A 661 22.85 -15.22 -29.51
N PRO A 662 23.17 -16.48 -29.87
CA PRO A 662 24.29 -17.19 -29.25
C PRO A 662 25.63 -16.46 -29.36
N HIS A 663 26.55 -16.67 -28.40
CA HIS A 663 27.84 -15.96 -28.29
C HIS A 663 28.63 -15.92 -29.61
N GLY A 664 28.69 -17.06 -30.32
CA GLY A 664 29.44 -17.18 -31.58
C GLY A 664 28.95 -16.28 -32.71
N PHE A 665 27.78 -15.65 -32.58
CA PHE A 665 27.24 -14.70 -33.56
C PHE A 665 27.36 -13.24 -33.15
N HIS A 666 27.69 -12.93 -31.88
CA HIS A 666 27.72 -11.56 -31.38
C HIS A 666 28.62 -10.64 -32.21
N TYR A 667 29.83 -11.10 -32.53
CA TYR A 667 30.81 -10.35 -33.33
C TYR A 667 30.24 -9.96 -34.70
N ARG A 668 29.75 -10.93 -35.48
CA ARG A 668 29.16 -10.71 -36.80
C ARG A 668 27.94 -9.79 -36.73
N ASP A 669 27.04 -10.05 -35.79
CA ASP A 669 25.77 -9.35 -35.68
C ASP A 669 25.98 -7.89 -35.20
N CYS A 670 26.94 -7.66 -34.30
CA CYS A 670 27.37 -6.32 -33.91
C CYS A 670 27.92 -5.55 -35.11
N LEU A 671 28.88 -6.12 -35.85
CA LEU A 671 29.47 -5.46 -37.00
C LEU A 671 28.42 -5.13 -38.08
N ALA A 672 27.47 -6.03 -38.33
CA ALA A 672 26.39 -5.80 -39.27
C ALA A 672 25.48 -4.63 -38.84
N ALA A 673 25.06 -4.60 -37.57
CA ALA A 673 24.24 -3.52 -37.03
C ALA A 673 24.99 -2.17 -37.02
N ILE A 674 26.26 -2.17 -36.61
CA ILE A 674 27.14 -0.99 -36.66
C ILE A 674 27.30 -0.49 -38.09
N ASN A 675 27.52 -1.39 -39.06
CA ASN A 675 27.65 -0.99 -40.47
C ASN A 675 26.37 -0.31 -41.00
N ALA A 676 25.20 -0.76 -40.56
CA ALA A 676 23.91 -0.11 -40.82
C ALA A 676 23.70 1.21 -40.04
N GLY A 677 24.64 1.60 -39.18
CA GLY A 677 24.58 2.84 -38.40
C GLY A 677 23.72 2.74 -37.14
N LYS A 678 23.47 1.53 -36.64
CA LYS A 678 22.67 1.31 -35.43
C LYS A 678 23.51 1.33 -34.18
N ASN A 679 22.92 1.88 -33.11
CA ASN A 679 23.42 1.67 -31.76
C ASN A 679 23.15 0.22 -31.35
N VAL A 680 24.00 -0.36 -30.49
CA VAL A 680 23.93 -1.77 -30.11
C VAL A 680 24.04 -1.94 -28.60
N LEU A 681 23.15 -2.75 -28.03
CA LEU A 681 23.30 -3.36 -26.71
C LEU A 681 23.41 -4.87 -26.92
N CYS A 682 24.60 -5.45 -26.71
CA CYS A 682 24.86 -6.85 -27.02
C CYS A 682 24.90 -7.70 -25.75
N GLU A 683 24.21 -8.84 -25.75
CA GLU A 683 24.26 -9.79 -24.63
C GLU A 683 25.67 -10.22 -24.27
N LYS A 684 25.83 -10.58 -23.00
CA LYS A 684 27.09 -11.12 -22.48
C LYS A 684 27.20 -12.63 -22.83
N ALA A 685 28.37 -13.26 -22.73
CA ALA A 685 29.68 -12.61 -22.81
C ALA A 685 29.78 -11.88 -24.15
N PHE A 686 30.39 -10.69 -24.16
CA PHE A 686 30.28 -9.78 -25.30
C PHE A 686 30.66 -10.41 -26.65
N THR A 687 31.75 -11.17 -26.70
CA THR A 687 32.24 -11.89 -27.89
C THR A 687 32.93 -13.19 -27.47
N ILE A 688 33.50 -13.96 -28.42
CA ILE A 688 34.22 -15.20 -28.09
C ILE A 688 35.60 -14.93 -27.48
N ASN A 689 36.29 -13.86 -27.93
CA ASN A 689 37.63 -13.49 -27.47
C ASN A 689 37.88 -11.97 -27.50
N ALA A 690 38.97 -11.52 -26.89
CA ALA A 690 39.28 -10.09 -26.78
C ALA A 690 39.57 -9.41 -28.12
N ARG A 691 40.05 -10.15 -29.13
CA ARG A 691 40.30 -9.63 -30.49
C ARG A 691 38.98 -9.17 -31.13
N GLU A 692 37.98 -10.04 -31.11
CA GLU A 692 36.64 -9.72 -31.64
C GLU A 692 36.02 -8.52 -30.92
N ALA A 693 36.10 -8.46 -29.59
CA ALA A 693 35.61 -7.30 -28.82
C ALA A 693 36.26 -5.98 -29.26
N ARG A 694 37.59 -5.97 -29.42
CA ARG A 694 38.35 -4.78 -29.87
C ARG A 694 37.90 -4.32 -31.25
N GLU A 695 37.77 -5.25 -32.19
CA GLU A 695 37.34 -4.93 -33.56
C GLU A 695 35.91 -4.36 -33.61
N VAL A 696 34.99 -4.89 -32.79
CA VAL A 696 33.63 -4.34 -32.66
C VAL A 696 33.65 -2.90 -32.12
N PHE A 697 34.41 -2.64 -31.06
CA PHE A 697 34.47 -1.29 -30.48
C PHE A 697 35.20 -0.29 -31.39
N GLU A 698 36.25 -0.70 -32.12
CA GLU A 698 36.88 0.16 -33.12
C GLU A 698 35.92 0.47 -34.29
N ALA A 699 35.13 -0.52 -34.75
CA ALA A 699 34.10 -0.28 -35.75
C ALA A 699 33.02 0.70 -35.24
N ALA A 700 32.58 0.53 -33.99
CA ALA A 700 31.61 1.43 -33.35
C ALA A 700 32.13 2.87 -33.28
N LYS A 701 33.39 3.03 -32.85
CA LYS A 701 34.09 4.31 -32.79
C LYS A 701 34.22 4.96 -34.16
N ALA A 702 34.63 4.20 -35.17
CA ALA A 702 34.77 4.69 -36.54
C ALA A 702 33.43 5.13 -37.14
N LYS A 703 32.34 4.42 -36.82
CA LYS A 703 30.99 4.77 -37.28
C LYS A 703 30.34 5.89 -36.47
N GLY A 704 30.77 6.10 -35.23
CA GLY A 704 30.18 7.08 -34.31
C GLY A 704 28.85 6.63 -33.70
N VAL A 705 28.68 5.32 -33.47
CA VAL A 705 27.48 4.72 -32.83
C VAL A 705 27.78 4.27 -31.41
N TYR A 706 26.74 4.19 -30.58
CA TYR A 706 26.83 3.62 -29.24
C TYR A 706 26.88 2.10 -29.29
N VAL A 707 27.83 1.51 -28.58
CA VAL A 707 27.87 0.06 -28.36
C VAL A 707 28.22 -0.23 -26.90
N ALA A 708 27.50 -1.16 -26.27
CA ALA A 708 27.79 -1.62 -24.92
C ALA A 708 27.51 -3.13 -24.76
N GLU A 709 28.24 -3.75 -23.83
CA GLU A 709 27.92 -5.09 -23.33
C GLU A 709 26.76 -5.01 -22.33
N ALA A 710 25.75 -5.87 -22.51
CA ALA A 710 24.60 -6.03 -21.63
C ALA A 710 24.96 -6.86 -20.39
N MET A 711 25.93 -6.37 -19.61
CA MET A 711 26.27 -6.95 -18.33
C MET A 711 25.29 -6.44 -17.25
N TRP A 712 24.03 -6.86 -17.34
CA TRP A 712 22.91 -6.42 -16.51
C TRP A 712 23.20 -6.32 -15.00
N LEU A 713 24.05 -7.22 -14.47
CA LEU A 713 24.50 -7.20 -13.08
C LEU A 713 25.12 -5.85 -12.69
N ARG A 714 25.97 -5.27 -13.55
CA ARG A 714 26.73 -4.04 -13.28
C ARG A 714 25.85 -2.80 -13.19
N HIS A 715 24.68 -2.83 -13.84
CA HIS A 715 23.68 -1.76 -13.79
C HIS A 715 22.80 -1.80 -12.54
N ARG A 716 22.93 -2.81 -11.67
CA ARG A 716 22.07 -2.95 -10.50
C ARG A 716 22.46 -1.98 -9.37
N PRO A 717 21.48 -1.34 -8.69
CA PRO A 717 21.74 -0.49 -7.53
C PRO A 717 22.53 -1.18 -6.41
N LEU A 718 22.35 -2.50 -6.24
CA LEU A 718 23.11 -3.32 -5.29
C LEU A 718 24.62 -3.26 -5.55
N ILE A 719 25.05 -3.27 -6.82
CA ILE A 719 26.47 -3.19 -7.17
C ILE A 719 27.05 -1.79 -6.90
N ALA A 720 26.25 -0.74 -7.09
CA ALA A 720 26.66 0.61 -6.70
C ALA A 720 26.84 0.71 -5.17
N GLU A 721 25.88 0.19 -4.41
CA GLU A 721 25.93 0.23 -2.95
C GLU A 721 27.10 -0.60 -2.40
N ILE A 722 27.34 -1.81 -2.91
CA ILE A 722 28.46 -2.61 -2.43
C ILE A 722 29.81 -1.94 -2.70
N ARG A 723 29.98 -1.29 -3.86
CA ARG A 723 31.22 -0.55 -4.17
C ARG A 723 31.42 0.64 -3.23
N LYS A 724 30.34 1.38 -2.92
CA LYS A 724 30.37 2.42 -1.90
C LYS A 724 30.79 1.86 -0.54
N GLN A 725 30.20 0.74 -0.11
CA GLN A 725 30.54 0.09 1.15
C GLN A 725 32.04 -0.31 1.21
N LEU A 726 32.60 -0.79 0.10
CA LEU A 726 34.00 -1.24 0.03
C LEU A 726 35.01 -0.08 -0.04
N TYR A 727 34.75 0.94 -0.85
CA TYR A 727 35.77 1.93 -1.22
C TYR A 727 35.53 3.34 -0.67
N GLU A 728 34.29 3.70 -0.36
CA GLU A 728 33.95 4.99 0.25
C GLU A 728 33.80 4.84 1.76
N ASP A 729 32.91 3.96 2.20
CA ASP A 729 32.62 3.74 3.62
C ASP A 729 33.66 2.82 4.29
N LYS A 730 34.40 2.03 3.49
CA LYS A 730 35.41 1.06 3.92
C LYS A 730 34.97 0.16 5.07
N VAL A 731 33.75 -0.39 5.00
CA VAL A 731 33.12 -1.10 6.13
C VAL A 731 33.79 -2.41 6.53
N ILE A 732 34.68 -2.94 5.69
CA ILE A 732 35.53 -4.11 5.98
C ILE A 732 37.03 -3.76 5.93
N GLY A 733 37.38 -2.47 5.96
CA GLY A 733 38.74 -2.00 5.74
C GLY A 733 39.19 -2.16 4.29
N ASP A 734 40.48 -2.42 4.07
CA ASP A 734 41.01 -2.61 2.72
C ASP A 734 40.69 -4.02 2.21
N VAL A 735 40.10 -4.11 1.01
CA VAL A 735 39.74 -5.40 0.40
C VAL A 735 40.98 -6.22 0.09
N THR A 736 40.99 -7.48 0.51
CA THR A 736 42.10 -8.43 0.31
C THR A 736 41.72 -9.57 -0.62
N ARG A 737 40.48 -10.08 -0.54
CA ARG A 737 40.07 -11.26 -1.29
C ARG A 737 38.61 -11.22 -1.70
N THR A 738 38.28 -11.83 -2.84
CA THR A 738 36.90 -12.09 -3.25
C THR A 738 36.78 -13.53 -3.71
N THR A 739 35.78 -14.24 -3.21
CA THR A 739 35.39 -15.56 -3.68
C THR A 739 34.00 -15.50 -4.32
N CYS A 740 33.80 -16.17 -5.45
CA CYS A 740 32.49 -16.24 -6.08
C CYS A 740 32.34 -17.53 -6.90
N ASN A 741 31.21 -18.20 -6.73
CA ASN A 741 30.95 -19.51 -7.33
C ASN A 741 29.60 -19.50 -8.06
N PHE A 742 29.58 -19.93 -9.33
CA PHE A 742 28.36 -20.15 -10.10
C PHE A 742 28.18 -21.64 -10.39
N HIS A 743 27.08 -22.21 -9.88
CA HIS A 743 26.64 -23.58 -10.19
C HIS A 743 25.39 -23.56 -11.06
N ALA A 744 25.39 -24.34 -12.13
CA ALA A 744 24.24 -24.65 -12.96
C ALA A 744 24.28 -26.14 -13.35
N HIS A 745 23.12 -26.71 -13.70
CA HIS A 745 23.05 -28.07 -14.21
C HIS A 745 22.79 -28.05 -15.72
N PHE A 746 23.84 -28.29 -16.50
CA PHE A 746 23.80 -28.51 -17.93
C PHE A 746 23.62 -30.00 -18.18
N ASP A 747 22.38 -30.42 -18.44
CA ASP A 747 22.06 -31.81 -18.76
C ASP A 747 22.49 -32.15 -20.20
N LEU A 748 23.80 -32.17 -20.44
CA LEU A 748 24.37 -32.42 -21.76
C LEU A 748 23.95 -33.78 -22.32
N ASP A 749 23.71 -34.80 -21.48
CA ASP A 749 23.36 -36.14 -21.95
C ASP A 749 22.00 -36.17 -22.66
N ASN A 750 21.04 -35.36 -22.21
CA ASN A 750 19.68 -35.33 -22.74
C ASN A 750 19.41 -34.18 -23.73
N LEU A 751 20.40 -33.33 -23.99
CA LEU A 751 20.28 -32.23 -24.96
C LEU A 751 20.54 -32.71 -26.39
N PRO A 752 19.80 -32.19 -27.40
CA PRO A 752 20.07 -32.51 -28.80
C PRO A 752 21.45 -31.99 -29.22
N GLU A 753 22.09 -32.63 -30.20
CA GLU A 753 23.39 -32.21 -30.74
C GLU A 753 23.39 -30.77 -31.28
N THR A 754 22.23 -30.28 -31.73
CA THR A 754 22.04 -28.90 -32.18
C THR A 754 21.98 -27.87 -31.04
N SER A 755 22.08 -28.29 -29.78
CA SER A 755 22.01 -27.40 -28.62
C SER A 755 23.19 -26.43 -28.57
N ARG A 756 22.92 -25.16 -28.26
CA ARG A 756 23.97 -24.15 -28.03
C ARG A 756 24.94 -24.51 -26.90
N LEU A 757 24.53 -25.40 -25.99
CA LEU A 757 25.35 -25.87 -24.87
C LEU A 757 26.31 -27.00 -25.27
N LYS A 758 26.17 -27.57 -26.47
CA LYS A 758 27.07 -28.60 -27.03
C LYS A 758 27.95 -28.07 -28.17
N ASN A 759 27.51 -27.00 -28.84
CA ASN A 759 28.17 -26.52 -30.06
C ASN A 759 29.22 -25.43 -29.77
N LEU A 760 30.49 -25.75 -29.98
CA LEU A 760 31.61 -24.81 -29.83
C LEU A 760 31.55 -23.63 -30.81
N GLU A 761 30.98 -23.79 -32.02
CA GLU A 761 30.76 -22.67 -32.95
C GLU A 761 29.81 -21.61 -32.38
N LEU A 762 28.91 -22.02 -31.48
CA LEU A 762 27.96 -21.12 -30.80
C LEU A 762 28.50 -20.59 -29.47
N GLY A 763 29.73 -20.95 -29.09
CA GLY A 763 30.37 -20.53 -27.84
C GLY A 763 29.94 -21.35 -26.62
N ALA A 764 29.74 -22.66 -26.78
CA ALA A 764 29.47 -23.58 -25.67
C ALA A 764 30.61 -23.56 -24.63
N GLY A 765 30.26 -23.54 -23.35
CA GLY A 765 31.22 -23.55 -22.23
C GLY A 765 30.67 -22.86 -21.00
N ALA A 766 30.95 -23.40 -19.81
CA ALA A 766 30.56 -22.79 -18.55
C ALA A 766 31.24 -21.42 -18.33
N LEU A 767 32.46 -21.20 -18.80
CA LEU A 767 33.17 -19.93 -18.63
C LEU A 767 32.43 -18.75 -19.29
N LEU A 768 32.07 -18.85 -20.58
CA LEU A 768 31.34 -17.80 -21.29
C LEU A 768 29.88 -17.66 -20.80
N ASP A 769 29.20 -18.79 -20.53
CA ASP A 769 27.77 -18.78 -20.19
C ASP A 769 27.51 -18.31 -18.76
N ILE A 770 28.28 -18.79 -17.77
CA ILE A 770 28.05 -18.50 -16.34
C ILE A 770 29.28 -17.98 -15.60
N GLY A 771 30.50 -18.30 -16.04
CA GLY A 771 31.75 -17.89 -15.39
C GLY A 771 32.08 -16.41 -15.51
N VAL A 772 31.49 -15.73 -16.50
CA VAL A 772 31.56 -14.27 -16.64
C VAL A 772 31.02 -13.53 -15.40
N TYR A 773 30.05 -14.10 -14.66
CA TYR A 773 29.48 -13.43 -13.48
C TYR A 773 30.39 -13.47 -12.24
N PRO A 774 30.93 -14.63 -11.81
CA PRO A 774 31.99 -14.66 -10.80
C PRO A 774 33.17 -13.75 -11.13
N LEU A 775 33.59 -13.73 -12.40
CA LEU A 775 34.65 -12.84 -12.86
C LEU A 775 34.28 -11.36 -12.71
N THR A 776 33.05 -11.00 -13.10
CA THR A 776 32.51 -9.65 -12.93
C THR A 776 32.49 -9.24 -11.45
N TRP A 777 32.10 -10.14 -10.55
CA TRP A 777 32.18 -9.89 -9.11
C TRP A 777 33.61 -9.62 -8.66
N ALA A 778 34.56 -10.49 -9.01
CA ALA A 778 35.96 -10.31 -8.63
C ALA A 778 36.54 -8.98 -9.12
N ILE A 779 36.28 -8.58 -10.37
CA ILE A 779 36.76 -7.31 -10.92
C ILE A 779 36.06 -6.13 -10.23
N ALA A 780 34.74 -6.18 -10.08
CA ALA A 780 33.96 -5.10 -9.48
C ALA A 780 34.23 -4.89 -7.98
N THR A 781 34.84 -5.84 -7.28
CA THR A 781 35.12 -5.74 -5.83
C THR A 781 36.61 -5.66 -5.49
N LEU A 782 37.52 -6.05 -6.41
CA LEU A 782 38.97 -5.98 -6.19
C LEU A 782 39.61 -4.77 -6.85
N ASP A 783 39.09 -4.32 -7.99
CA ASP A 783 39.61 -3.16 -8.71
C ASP A 783 38.87 -1.86 -8.29
N PRO A 784 39.56 -0.91 -7.61
CA PRO A 784 38.96 0.35 -7.19
C PRO A 784 38.70 1.31 -8.36
N SER A 785 39.35 1.11 -9.52
CA SER A 785 39.18 1.93 -10.72
C SER A 785 37.92 1.60 -11.52
N THR A 786 37.33 0.42 -11.28
CA THR A 786 36.10 -0.02 -11.93
C THR A 786 34.95 0.99 -11.73
N PRO A 787 34.26 1.45 -12.78
CA PRO A 787 33.15 2.38 -12.62
C PRO A 787 31.98 1.81 -11.80
N ALA A 788 31.16 2.69 -11.22
CA ALA A 788 29.94 2.32 -10.50
C ALA A 788 28.75 3.11 -11.04
N ALA A 789 27.58 2.47 -11.10
CA ALA A 789 26.33 3.16 -11.39
C ALA A 789 25.99 4.19 -10.29
N GLY A 790 25.26 5.25 -10.63
CA GLY A 790 24.67 6.17 -9.63
C GLY A 790 25.60 7.23 -9.04
N GLY A 791 26.78 7.48 -9.62
CA GLY A 791 27.64 8.61 -9.24
C GLY A 791 28.56 8.37 -8.04
N ALA A 792 28.66 7.13 -7.54
CA ALA A 792 29.73 6.72 -6.65
C ALA A 792 31.08 6.98 -7.33
N LYS A 793 32.00 7.65 -6.64
CA LYS A 793 33.25 8.10 -7.26
C LYS A 793 34.13 6.87 -7.50
N ALA A 794 34.45 6.58 -8.75
CA ALA A 794 35.63 5.78 -9.03
C ALA A 794 36.84 6.47 -8.36
N ALA A 795 37.78 5.69 -7.83
CA ALA A 795 39.04 6.25 -7.41
C ALA A 795 39.66 7.03 -8.60
N PRO A 796 40.33 8.17 -8.38
CA PRO A 796 40.93 8.94 -9.47
C PRO A 796 41.71 8.00 -10.38
N GLN A 797 41.36 8.00 -11.66
CA GLN A 797 42.01 7.15 -12.64
C GLN A 797 43.48 7.53 -12.67
N SER A 798 44.37 6.65 -12.20
CA SER A 798 45.78 6.81 -12.49
C SER A 798 45.97 6.67 -14.00
N ASP A 799 46.93 7.39 -14.57
CA ASP A 799 47.35 7.26 -15.99
C ASP A 799 47.86 5.84 -16.36
N ILE A 800 47.84 4.93 -15.37
CA ILE A 800 48.12 3.51 -15.42
C ILE A 800 46.76 2.83 -15.31
N GLY A 801 46.25 2.21 -16.39
CA GLY A 801 44.95 1.52 -16.39
C GLY A 801 44.83 0.39 -15.35
N SER A 802 43.66 -0.25 -15.27
CA SER A 802 43.38 -1.41 -14.40
C SER A 802 44.55 -2.42 -14.44
N GLU A 803 45.15 -2.71 -13.29
CA GLU A 803 46.26 -3.65 -13.20
C GLU A 803 45.82 -5.01 -13.77
N LYS A 804 46.58 -5.56 -14.72
CA LYS A 804 46.31 -6.90 -15.24
C LYS A 804 46.67 -7.96 -14.19
N PRO A 805 45.72 -8.78 -13.70
CA PRO A 805 46.04 -9.80 -12.72
C PRO A 805 46.85 -10.94 -13.36
N LYS A 806 47.71 -11.57 -12.57
CA LYS A 806 48.29 -12.88 -12.89
C LYS A 806 47.22 -13.95 -12.68
N ILE A 807 46.96 -14.71 -13.74
CA ILE A 807 45.93 -15.76 -13.74
C ILE A 807 46.56 -17.12 -13.48
N LEU A 808 45.91 -17.93 -12.65
CA LEU A 808 46.11 -19.38 -12.58
C LEU A 808 44.77 -20.06 -12.75
N ALA A 809 44.60 -20.90 -13.77
CA ALA A 809 43.31 -21.51 -14.09
C ALA A 809 43.42 -22.97 -14.52
N THR A 810 42.34 -23.71 -14.29
CA THR A 810 42.13 -25.07 -14.79
C THR A 810 40.69 -25.25 -15.25
N GLN A 811 40.49 -26.15 -16.22
CA GLN A 811 39.19 -26.44 -16.80
C GLN A 811 38.96 -27.94 -16.95
N SER A 812 37.72 -28.37 -16.80
CA SER A 812 37.26 -29.75 -17.00
C SER A 812 36.29 -29.81 -18.18
N PHE A 813 36.36 -30.89 -18.94
CA PHE A 813 35.62 -31.05 -20.20
C PHE A 813 34.72 -32.29 -20.17
N LYS A 814 33.61 -32.21 -20.90
CA LYS A 814 32.76 -33.34 -21.28
C LYS A 814 32.41 -33.20 -22.76
N ASP A 815 32.66 -34.26 -23.53
CA ASP A 815 32.41 -34.30 -24.98
C ASP A 815 33.04 -33.12 -25.76
N GLY A 816 34.23 -32.69 -25.33
CA GLY A 816 34.94 -31.56 -25.95
C GLY A 816 34.46 -30.17 -25.53
N VAL A 817 33.41 -30.07 -24.70
CA VAL A 817 32.89 -28.81 -24.16
C VAL A 817 33.38 -28.63 -22.73
N GLU A 818 33.80 -27.41 -22.40
CA GLU A 818 34.18 -27.04 -21.04
C GLU A 818 32.93 -26.97 -20.14
N ILE A 819 32.95 -27.75 -19.06
CA ILE A 819 31.83 -27.87 -18.11
C ILE A 819 32.17 -27.30 -16.74
N SER A 820 33.45 -27.05 -16.43
CA SER A 820 33.84 -26.42 -15.17
C SER A 820 35.15 -25.65 -15.32
N THR A 821 35.19 -24.46 -14.75
CA THR A 821 36.36 -23.58 -14.69
C THR A 821 36.62 -23.16 -13.26
N SER A 822 37.88 -23.20 -12.83
CA SER A 822 38.36 -22.60 -11.60
C SER A 822 39.54 -21.68 -11.92
N ALA A 823 39.52 -20.44 -11.42
CA ALA A 823 40.61 -19.49 -11.64
C ALA A 823 40.94 -18.65 -10.41
N ILE A 824 42.22 -18.32 -10.26
CA ILE A 824 42.75 -17.36 -9.29
C ILE A 824 43.25 -16.14 -10.05
N LEU A 825 42.77 -14.96 -9.67
CA LEU A 825 43.22 -13.65 -10.14
C LEU A 825 44.09 -13.03 -9.06
N HIS A 826 45.40 -12.93 -9.26
CA HIS A 826 46.31 -12.29 -8.31
C HIS A 826 46.76 -10.93 -8.83
N TYR A 827 46.54 -9.87 -8.06
CA TYR A 827 46.96 -8.49 -8.37
C TYR A 827 48.29 -8.17 -7.67
N PRO A 828 49.45 -8.25 -8.37
CA PRO A 828 50.76 -8.15 -7.72
C PRO A 828 51.01 -6.86 -6.94
N SER A 829 50.46 -5.73 -7.39
CA SER A 829 50.68 -4.43 -6.75
C SER A 829 50.07 -4.32 -5.36
N SER A 830 48.95 -5.00 -5.13
CA SER A 830 48.16 -4.91 -3.91
C SER A 830 48.14 -6.22 -3.10
N GLY A 831 48.56 -7.33 -3.70
CA GLY A 831 48.41 -8.68 -3.13
C GLY A 831 46.97 -9.19 -3.12
N ARG A 832 46.01 -8.46 -3.71
CA ARG A 832 44.61 -8.85 -3.76
C ARG A 832 44.41 -10.13 -4.57
N GLN A 833 43.44 -10.94 -4.15
CA GLN A 833 43.14 -12.22 -4.80
C GLN A 833 41.66 -12.42 -5.09
N GLY A 834 41.32 -12.75 -6.33
CA GLY A 834 40.03 -13.29 -6.72
C GLY A 834 40.11 -14.80 -6.85
N VAL A 835 39.14 -15.53 -6.30
CA VAL A 835 38.99 -16.97 -6.50
C VAL A 835 37.60 -17.22 -7.06
N ILE A 836 37.53 -17.60 -8.33
CA ILE A 836 36.27 -17.77 -9.04
C ILE A 836 36.09 -19.19 -9.54
N THR A 837 34.88 -19.71 -9.40
CA THR A 837 34.51 -21.01 -9.98
C THR A 837 33.20 -20.92 -10.75
N ALA A 838 33.12 -21.72 -11.81
CA ALA A 838 31.92 -21.88 -12.64
C ALA A 838 31.78 -23.36 -12.98
N THR A 839 30.62 -23.96 -12.74
CA THR A 839 30.37 -25.36 -13.11
C THR A 839 28.95 -25.57 -13.63
N GLY A 840 28.87 -26.23 -14.78
CA GLY A 840 27.65 -26.76 -15.39
C GLY A 840 27.29 -28.17 -14.91
N SER A 841 28.06 -28.77 -14.00
CA SER A 841 27.88 -30.18 -13.61
C SER A 841 27.08 -30.38 -12.33
N SER A 842 26.75 -29.30 -11.61
CA SER A 842 26.18 -29.40 -10.27
C SER A 842 24.86 -28.65 -10.18
N PRO A 843 23.79 -29.26 -9.64
CA PRO A 843 22.61 -28.50 -9.24
C PRO A 843 23.00 -27.48 -8.17
N ARG A 844 22.18 -26.45 -8.01
CA ARG A 844 22.41 -25.43 -6.98
C ARG A 844 22.48 -26.10 -5.60
N GLY A 845 23.49 -25.72 -4.80
CA GLY A 845 23.60 -26.15 -3.40
C GLY A 845 22.52 -25.54 -2.49
N PRO A 846 22.42 -26.00 -1.24
CA PRO A 846 21.37 -25.58 -0.29
C PRO A 846 21.54 -24.13 0.23
N SER A 847 22.69 -23.50 0.00
CA SER A 847 22.97 -22.13 0.45
C SER A 847 22.66 -21.10 -0.62
N HIS A 848 22.04 -19.99 -0.21
CA HIS A 848 21.85 -18.79 -1.04
C HIS A 848 23.09 -17.88 -1.06
N ILE A 849 24.13 -18.19 -0.27
CA ILE A 849 25.41 -17.48 -0.32
C ILE A 849 26.24 -18.02 -1.47
N PHE A 850 26.54 -17.17 -2.45
CA PHE A 850 27.30 -17.56 -3.65
C PHE A 850 28.73 -17.01 -3.67
N GLY A 851 29.11 -16.17 -2.71
CA GLY A 851 30.44 -15.60 -2.63
C GLY A 851 30.70 -14.81 -1.35
N SER A 852 31.97 -14.45 -1.13
CA SER A 852 32.43 -13.61 -0.02
C SER A 852 33.41 -12.54 -0.49
N ILE A 853 33.45 -11.41 0.20
CA ILE A 853 34.46 -10.37 0.02
C ILE A 853 35.12 -10.13 1.36
N GLU A 854 36.42 -10.32 1.45
CA GLU A 854 37.20 -10.26 2.69
C GLU A 854 38.06 -9.00 2.68
N GLY A 855 38.15 -8.35 3.84
CA GLY A 855 38.99 -7.18 4.06
C GLY A 855 39.70 -7.24 5.41
N THR A 856 40.52 -6.23 5.70
CA THR A 856 41.34 -6.18 6.92
C THR A 856 40.52 -6.15 8.22
N ASP A 857 39.31 -5.60 8.15
CA ASP A 857 38.45 -5.29 9.30
C ASP A 857 37.09 -5.98 9.25
N GLY A 858 36.88 -6.91 8.31
CA GLY A 858 35.63 -7.66 8.21
C GLY A 858 35.48 -8.45 6.92
N PHE A 859 34.26 -8.93 6.66
CA PHE A 859 33.90 -9.58 5.40
C PHE A 859 32.44 -9.33 5.03
N ILE A 860 32.12 -9.56 3.76
CA ILE A 860 30.77 -9.45 3.20
C ILE A 860 30.39 -10.80 2.62
N GLU A 861 29.18 -11.29 2.91
CA GLU A 861 28.57 -12.42 2.21
C GLU A 861 27.64 -11.92 1.10
N LEU A 862 27.75 -12.55 -0.06
CA LEU A 862 26.92 -12.26 -1.23
C LEU A 862 25.79 -13.27 -1.32
N GLU A 863 24.54 -12.79 -1.25
CA GLU A 863 23.35 -13.63 -1.18
C GLU A 863 22.45 -13.45 -2.41
N GLY A 864 21.94 -14.56 -2.92
CA GLY A 864 20.85 -14.54 -3.88
C GLY A 864 20.59 -15.88 -4.53
N ASN A 865 19.83 -15.83 -5.63
CA ASN A 865 19.58 -17.03 -6.43
C ASN A 865 20.84 -17.45 -7.19
N ALA A 866 21.58 -16.50 -7.74
CA ALA A 866 22.81 -16.78 -8.47
C ALA A 866 23.71 -15.54 -8.41
N PRO A 867 25.01 -15.66 -8.75
CA PRO A 867 25.87 -14.49 -8.94
C PRO A 867 25.31 -13.46 -9.93
N SER A 868 24.50 -13.88 -10.91
CA SER A 868 23.79 -13.02 -11.85
C SER A 868 22.52 -12.37 -11.28
N HIS A 869 22.00 -12.90 -10.18
CA HIS A 869 20.76 -12.46 -9.55
C HIS A 869 20.92 -12.39 -8.02
N PRO A 870 21.79 -11.49 -7.51
CA PRO A 870 21.88 -11.21 -6.07
C PRO A 870 20.58 -10.59 -5.54
N THR A 871 20.22 -10.88 -4.29
CA THR A 871 19.08 -10.26 -3.59
C THR A 871 19.53 -9.45 -2.39
N ALA A 872 20.66 -9.80 -1.80
CA ALA A 872 21.21 -9.09 -0.66
C ALA A 872 22.74 -9.26 -0.57
N PHE A 873 23.35 -8.44 0.28
CA PHE A 873 24.66 -8.75 0.85
C PHE A 873 24.65 -8.43 2.34
N ILE A 874 25.52 -9.11 3.09
CA ILE A 874 25.56 -9.02 4.55
C ILE A 874 26.96 -8.65 4.97
N VAL A 875 27.11 -7.52 5.67
CA VAL A 875 28.40 -7.01 6.16
C VAL A 875 28.63 -7.48 7.58
N TYR A 876 29.78 -8.09 7.82
CA TYR A 876 30.23 -8.55 9.13
C TYR A 876 31.53 -7.84 9.51
N PRO A 877 31.60 -7.24 10.71
CA PRO A 877 32.88 -6.75 11.24
C PRO A 877 33.80 -7.94 11.56
N ARG A 878 35.09 -7.67 11.67
CA ARG A 878 36.08 -8.63 12.18
C ARG A 878 35.71 -9.02 13.61
N TRP A 879 35.79 -10.32 13.91
CA TRP A 879 35.62 -10.86 15.26
C TRP A 879 36.74 -11.85 15.55
N SER A 880 37.13 -11.93 16.83
CA SER A 880 38.33 -12.67 17.26
C SER A 880 38.01 -14.09 17.72
N GLU A 881 36.91 -14.27 18.46
CA GLU A 881 36.43 -15.56 19.01
C GLU A 881 34.91 -15.49 19.27
N GLY A 882 34.23 -16.64 19.32
CA GLY A 882 32.79 -16.76 19.59
C GLY A 882 31.91 -16.96 18.35
N ASP A 883 30.60 -16.91 18.56
CA ASP A 883 29.61 -17.08 17.49
C ASP A 883 29.71 -15.94 16.45
N LYS A 884 29.40 -16.28 15.19
CA LYS A 884 29.36 -15.31 14.09
C LYS A 884 28.44 -14.13 14.48
N PRO A 885 28.94 -12.88 14.47
CA PRO A 885 28.13 -11.73 14.88
C PRO A 885 26.94 -11.55 13.92
N GLU A 886 25.88 -10.91 14.40
CA GLU A 886 24.78 -10.53 13.53
C GLU A 886 25.28 -9.49 12.50
N GLY A 887 25.18 -9.84 11.22
CA GLY A 887 25.65 -9.00 10.13
C GLY A 887 24.64 -7.94 9.75
N LYS A 888 25.12 -6.79 9.27
CA LYS A 888 24.27 -5.75 8.70
C LYS A 888 23.85 -6.14 7.30
N ARG A 889 22.57 -6.46 7.13
CA ARG A 889 21.98 -6.86 5.85
C ARG A 889 21.56 -5.65 5.01
N TYR A 890 21.91 -5.70 3.72
CA TYR A 890 21.46 -4.77 2.70
C TYR A 890 20.68 -5.57 1.64
N GLU A 891 19.41 -5.23 1.40
CA GLU A 891 18.49 -6.06 0.61
C GLU A 891 17.77 -5.28 -0.48
N TRP A 892 17.66 -5.90 -1.65
CA TRP A 892 16.88 -5.46 -2.80
C TRP A 892 16.03 -6.63 -3.29
N SER A 893 14.81 -6.72 -2.77
CA SER A 893 13.82 -7.70 -3.24
C SER A 893 13.36 -7.32 -4.65
N LEU A 894 13.84 -8.07 -5.64
CA LEU A 894 13.36 -8.02 -7.01
C LEU A 894 12.42 -9.20 -7.22
N LYS A 895 11.25 -8.96 -7.84
CA LYS A 895 10.40 -10.07 -8.28
C LYS A 895 11.16 -10.89 -9.35
N PRO A 896 10.90 -12.19 -9.49
CA PRO A 896 11.52 -13.01 -10.53
C PRO A 896 11.40 -12.36 -11.92
N ARG A 897 12.51 -12.28 -12.67
CA ARG A 897 12.65 -11.62 -14.00
C ARG A 897 12.77 -10.09 -13.97
N GLN A 898 12.96 -9.48 -12.80
CA GLN A 898 13.39 -8.09 -12.68
C GLN A 898 14.93 -8.02 -12.56
N GLY A 899 15.55 -7.06 -13.24
CA GLY A 899 16.99 -6.78 -13.28
C GLY A 899 17.42 -6.09 -14.59
N PHE A 900 16.93 -6.59 -15.73
CA PHE A 900 17.23 -6.07 -17.06
C PHE A 900 16.73 -4.64 -17.29
N GLN A 901 15.70 -4.21 -16.55
CA GLN A 901 15.19 -2.85 -16.68
C GLN A 901 16.22 -1.77 -16.33
N PHE A 902 17.20 -2.08 -15.49
CA PHE A 902 18.24 -1.10 -15.12
C PHE A 902 19.23 -0.87 -16.27
N GLU A 903 19.68 -1.91 -16.96
CA GLU A 903 20.56 -1.74 -18.13
C GLU A 903 19.81 -1.11 -19.30
N ALA A 904 18.52 -1.44 -19.49
CA ALA A 904 17.69 -0.80 -20.51
C ALA A 904 17.54 0.71 -20.24
N ASP A 905 17.18 1.08 -19.00
CA ASP A 905 17.06 2.48 -18.59
C ASP A 905 18.38 3.24 -18.72
N ASN A 906 19.51 2.66 -18.25
CA ASN A 906 20.82 3.30 -18.37
C ASN A 906 21.26 3.45 -19.83
N THR A 907 21.00 2.46 -20.69
CA THR A 907 21.28 2.54 -22.13
C THR A 907 20.48 3.66 -22.77
N ALA A 908 19.18 3.78 -22.45
CA ALA A 908 18.37 4.87 -22.97
C ALA A 908 18.87 6.25 -22.52
N LEU A 909 19.32 6.38 -21.26
CA LEU A 909 19.93 7.61 -20.75
C LEU A 909 21.25 7.94 -21.44
N ASP A 910 22.10 6.94 -21.72
CA ASP A 910 23.34 7.11 -22.46
C ASP A 910 23.08 7.61 -23.88
N LEU A 911 22.13 6.99 -24.59
CA LEU A 911 21.71 7.38 -25.93
C LEU A 911 21.13 8.80 -25.96
N GLN A 912 20.25 9.12 -24.99
CA GLN A 912 19.68 10.46 -24.85
C GLN A 912 20.75 11.53 -24.59
N ALA A 913 21.79 11.18 -23.83
CA ALA A 913 22.94 12.05 -23.57
C ALA A 913 23.95 12.09 -24.74
N GLY A 914 23.68 11.38 -25.84
CA GLY A 914 24.54 11.34 -27.03
C GLY A 914 25.86 10.58 -26.83
N ARG A 915 25.97 9.75 -25.78
CA ARG A 915 27.18 8.96 -25.50
C ARG A 915 27.36 7.87 -26.56
N LYS A 916 28.60 7.41 -26.68
CA LYS A 916 28.99 6.31 -27.60
C LYS A 916 29.43 5.05 -26.86
N GLU A 917 29.56 5.15 -25.55
CA GLU A 917 30.04 4.11 -24.65
C GLU A 917 29.27 4.24 -23.34
N SER A 918 29.06 3.12 -22.65
CA SER A 918 28.45 3.15 -21.32
C SER A 918 29.47 3.59 -20.26
N PRO A 919 29.14 4.55 -19.39
CA PRO A 919 29.99 4.88 -18.25
C PRO A 919 29.97 3.81 -17.15
N ILE A 920 29.02 2.87 -17.20
CA ILE A 920 28.88 1.77 -16.22
C ILE A 920 29.66 0.54 -16.70
N MET A 921 29.56 0.23 -17.99
CA MET A 921 30.29 -0.85 -18.67
C MET A 921 31.13 -0.27 -19.81
N PRO A 922 32.27 0.37 -19.49
CA PRO A 922 33.14 0.96 -20.49
C PRO A 922 33.78 -0.13 -21.38
N TRP A 923 34.13 0.23 -22.61
CA TRP A 923 34.74 -0.68 -23.58
C TRP A 923 36.03 -1.31 -23.03
N SER A 924 36.79 -0.54 -22.25
CA SER A 924 38.02 -1.01 -21.61
C SER A 924 37.77 -2.13 -20.61
N GLU A 925 36.66 -2.09 -19.86
CA GLU A 925 36.32 -3.13 -18.88
C GLU A 925 35.88 -4.42 -19.59
N THR A 926 35.02 -4.32 -20.61
CA THR A 926 34.63 -5.49 -21.43
C THR A 926 35.84 -6.13 -22.10
N ILE A 927 36.75 -5.35 -22.69
CA ILE A 927 38.00 -5.88 -23.26
C ILE A 927 38.83 -6.56 -22.17
N HIS A 928 38.95 -5.95 -20.99
CA HIS A 928 39.73 -6.51 -19.88
C HIS A 928 39.18 -7.86 -19.40
N VAL A 929 37.85 -7.97 -19.25
CA VAL A 929 37.16 -9.22 -18.93
C VAL A 929 37.48 -10.28 -19.98
N MET A 930 37.37 -9.94 -21.28
CA MET A 930 37.66 -10.87 -22.36
C MET A 930 39.12 -11.32 -22.39
N GLU A 931 40.09 -10.43 -22.10
CA GLU A 931 41.51 -10.80 -22.01
C GLU A 931 41.78 -11.79 -20.86
N ILE A 932 41.11 -11.60 -19.71
CA ILE A 932 41.21 -12.55 -18.60
C ILE A 932 40.60 -13.90 -19.00
N MET A 933 39.45 -13.90 -19.67
CA MET A 933 38.83 -15.13 -20.14
C MET A 933 39.70 -15.84 -21.18
N ASP A 934 40.33 -15.12 -22.11
CA ASP A 934 41.29 -15.67 -23.07
C ASP A 934 42.46 -16.35 -22.36
N GLU A 935 43.02 -15.73 -21.31
CA GLU A 935 44.10 -16.31 -20.54
C GLU A 935 43.66 -17.55 -19.73
N ILE A 936 42.46 -17.52 -19.14
CA ILE A 936 41.85 -18.68 -18.47
C ILE A 936 41.71 -19.84 -19.46
N ARG A 937 41.16 -19.58 -20.66
CA ARG A 937 41.00 -20.59 -21.71
C ARG A 937 42.34 -21.12 -22.20
N ARG A 938 43.34 -20.24 -22.36
CA ARG A 938 44.70 -20.63 -22.77
C ARG A 938 45.33 -21.62 -21.78
N GLN A 939 45.15 -21.42 -20.47
CA GLN A 939 45.65 -22.34 -19.45
C GLN A 939 44.79 -23.60 -19.32
N GLY A 940 43.47 -23.46 -19.40
CA GLY A 940 42.51 -24.55 -19.21
C GLY A 940 42.29 -25.45 -20.44
N GLY A 941 42.65 -24.99 -21.64
CA GLY A 941 42.60 -25.77 -22.88
C GLY A 941 41.35 -25.59 -23.74
N THR A 942 40.40 -24.72 -23.35
CA THR A 942 39.20 -24.45 -24.16
C THR A 942 39.58 -23.71 -25.45
N LYS A 943 39.14 -24.21 -26.60
CA LYS A 943 39.39 -23.60 -27.92
C LYS A 943 38.10 -23.50 -28.72
N TYR A 944 37.88 -22.32 -29.29
CA TYR A 944 36.76 -22.07 -30.20
C TYR A 944 37.26 -22.01 -31.65
N PRO A 945 36.44 -22.39 -32.64
CA PRO A 945 36.78 -22.23 -34.06
C PRO A 945 37.21 -20.80 -34.43
N GLN A 946 36.63 -19.80 -33.75
CA GLN A 946 36.90 -18.37 -33.90
C GLN A 946 38.28 -17.93 -33.38
N ASP A 947 38.99 -18.74 -32.60
CA ASP A 947 40.34 -18.39 -32.13
C ASP A 947 41.40 -18.46 -33.25
N LYS A 948 41.05 -19.03 -34.41
CA LYS A 948 41.94 -19.18 -35.57
C LYS A 948 42.13 -17.88 -36.36
#